data_AF-A0A6A5BQR6-F1
#
_entry.id   AF-A0A6A5BQR6-F1
#
_cell.length_a   1.000
_cell.length_b   1.000
_cell.length_c   1.000
_cell.angle_alpha   90.00
_cell.angle_beta   90.00
_cell.angle_gamma   90.00
#
_symmetry.space_group_name_H-M   'P 1'
#
loop_
_entity.id
_entity.type
_entity.pdbx_description
1 polymer ?
#
loop_
_entity_poly.entity_id
_entity_poly.type
_entity_poly.pdbx_seq_one_letter_code
_entity_poly.pdbx_strand_id
1 'polypeptide(L)'
;MVRVKLVVNNVKTSRFVCVYNSKIDQWLVLTPLIQYLVKNKSSLPWLNEQQTNLDLLSKAIQNNHAIGSDLVSFLNFYNEKKNGEAMRKLLLNCSELDSHLTSGSMKSGEEDHGEKQHTHIVIKATEFSAFNLEKSNDNEIDLSKKSNNNNYYSESLPFEPKTFRDASLWLSHNIKAARGIAKITLPLAYYGIIFPFENIFPRTTFPMFTPSKGFFDHPLFYVGNAMTFYGNGSEIAYPFYTKYLDYELEIGAIVTKEIRNATCEEAENAIGGYVLLNDFSDRSNQFNEMTKDRFGPNKCKSFGTGMGSVVVTPDEMKELCNQGLQGKVLINGRQVVESKKFSLNTSGKIIGEPPFYSLGETIAYMSSSETIYPGELIGSGTIPNMAGIENGTQLREGDTVTLSMQPFGTLTHKIGPKDKVNRNHWRDPKKNSRSAPLGICFTFLLYVCFFLSVIAGLLFYLPTGVDTRYWLEPPAKTFEQISAPIYYVQKSENMDPIYKNGNFYSPESFTVRNGYIYSGLYDGSIRRVKVLARNSSSGQIEFDYGTPEIVTYSFMWKTHNVPTPEKCSNPQHVGKPRDATLEKECGRPLQAKFDRQGVLYVTDAVFGLLKISSRKNQKIEHDNGTLALDIVVERVLEIPFANALIISEPYIYVSMTSTKFSRNQHILEILDGGANGGLFKYHMQTKQSEMIASDLHFANGMVLYNHSIYVAETDRFRITRIDLATHEKSVHIDNLMCVPDNLSVVKKNGKPLVWIGCAGPRIPTLKFLYTHPSITIQLSKFDYLVQQLFQIVRKKIGIAIQMDLFDKKEVTKVMYDATGNHYYWISELLEVQLVASRRGDEWPLELAEAEESHSQNYYLVGNVNYGAKLALISPIPY
;
A
#
# COMPACT_ATOMS: atom_id res chain seq x y z
N MET A 1 15.34 38.10 -21.52
CA MET A 1 15.41 37.68 -22.94
C MET A 1 14.57 36.44 -23.09
N VAL A 2 13.77 36.33 -24.14
CA VAL A 2 12.88 35.18 -24.35
C VAL A 2 13.01 34.69 -25.80
N ARG A 3 12.85 33.38 -26.02
CA ARG A 3 12.72 32.81 -27.36
C ARG A 3 11.25 32.70 -27.69
N VAL A 4 10.85 33.28 -28.82
CA VAL A 4 9.44 33.41 -29.21
C VAL A 4 9.24 32.69 -30.53
N LYS A 5 8.18 31.89 -30.61
CA LYS A 5 7.71 31.31 -31.87
C LYS A 5 6.65 32.22 -32.46
N LEU A 6 6.99 32.96 -33.52
CA LEU A 6 6.03 33.75 -34.27
C LEU A 6 5.36 32.86 -35.33
N VAL A 7 4.03 32.79 -35.29
CA VAL A 7 3.20 32.09 -36.27
C VAL A 7 2.56 33.15 -37.15
N VAL A 8 2.96 33.24 -38.43
CA VAL A 8 2.38 34.19 -39.38
C VAL A 8 1.58 33.41 -40.42
N ASN A 9 0.29 33.77 -40.57
CA ASN A 9 -0.66 33.19 -41.52
C ASN A 9 -0.77 31.65 -41.44
N ASN A 10 -0.76 31.08 -40.23
CA ASN A 10 -0.95 29.64 -39.96
C ASN A 10 -0.02 28.64 -40.69
N VAL A 11 1.04 29.09 -41.39
CA VAL A 11 1.87 28.18 -42.21
C VAL A 11 3.38 28.38 -42.06
N LYS A 12 3.89 29.59 -41.78
CA LYS A 12 5.32 29.81 -41.55
C LYS A 12 5.62 30.12 -40.09
N THR A 13 6.49 29.29 -39.50
CA THR A 13 7.01 29.49 -38.14
C THR A 13 8.46 29.92 -38.22
N SER A 14 8.78 31.05 -37.62
CA SER A 14 10.16 31.50 -37.42
C SER A 14 10.36 31.77 -35.93
N ARG A 15 11.44 31.24 -35.36
CA ARG A 15 11.80 31.43 -33.96
C ARG A 15 12.69 32.67 -33.87
N PHE A 16 12.42 33.53 -32.90
CA PHE A 16 13.17 34.77 -32.69
C PHE A 16 13.65 34.89 -31.24
N VAL A 17 14.80 35.53 -31.04
CA VAL A 17 15.24 36.00 -29.72
C VAL A 17 14.75 37.43 -29.53
N CYS A 18 13.95 37.65 -28.48
CA CYS A 18 13.41 38.95 -28.13
C CYS A 18 14.02 39.45 -26.82
N VAL A 19 14.29 40.76 -26.77
CA VAL A 19 14.77 41.46 -25.58
C VAL A 19 13.71 42.46 -25.15
N TYR A 20 13.34 42.43 -23.87
CA TYR A 20 12.41 43.40 -23.31
C TYR A 20 13.18 44.65 -22.91
N ASN A 21 12.72 45.81 -23.40
CA ASN A 21 13.24 47.10 -23.00
C ASN A 21 12.27 47.76 -22.02
N SER A 22 12.63 47.76 -20.74
CA SER A 22 11.79 48.31 -19.66
C SER A 22 11.61 49.83 -19.70
N LYS A 23 12.46 50.58 -20.44
CA LYS A 23 12.30 52.04 -20.57
C LYS A 23 11.16 52.44 -21.49
N ILE A 24 10.89 51.65 -22.53
CA ILE A 24 9.87 51.92 -23.55
C ILE A 24 8.72 50.90 -23.53
N ASP A 25 8.77 49.96 -22.58
CA ASP A 25 7.77 48.90 -22.39
C ASP A 25 7.45 48.08 -23.66
N GLN A 26 8.50 47.74 -24.42
CA GLN A 26 8.37 47.04 -25.70
C GLN A 26 9.35 45.87 -25.83
N TRP A 27 8.91 44.83 -26.53
CA TRP A 27 9.78 43.72 -26.94
C TRP A 27 10.43 44.05 -28.28
N LEU A 28 11.76 43.99 -28.31
CA LEU A 28 12.57 44.21 -29.49
C LEU A 28 13.03 42.87 -30.07
N VAL A 29 12.71 42.64 -31.34
CA VAL A 29 13.17 41.45 -32.07
C VAL A 29 14.60 41.72 -32.54
N LEU A 30 15.55 40.93 -32.04
CA LEU A 30 16.96 41.34 -32.08
C LEU A 30 17.55 41.41 -33.50
N THR A 31 17.26 40.42 -34.35
CA THR A 31 17.81 40.36 -35.71
C THR A 31 17.25 41.47 -36.62
N PRO A 32 15.92 41.70 -36.68
CA PRO A 32 15.35 42.84 -37.41
C PRO A 32 15.80 44.19 -36.87
N LEU A 33 15.96 44.35 -35.56
CA LEU A 33 16.46 45.59 -34.95
C LEU A 33 17.86 45.93 -35.46
N ILE A 34 18.78 44.97 -35.41
CA ILE A 34 20.17 45.22 -35.82
C ILE A 34 20.25 45.53 -37.33
N GLN A 35 19.47 44.82 -38.16
CA GLN A 35 19.36 45.11 -39.59
C GLN A 35 18.80 46.51 -39.87
N TYR A 36 17.80 46.94 -39.11
CA TYR A 36 17.23 48.29 -39.22
C TYR A 36 18.23 49.38 -38.83
N LEU A 37 18.96 49.20 -37.74
CA LEU A 37 19.98 50.16 -37.28
C LEU A 37 21.13 50.29 -38.28
N VAL A 38 21.53 49.19 -38.93
CA VAL A 38 22.52 49.23 -40.02
C VAL A 38 21.99 50.01 -41.23
N LYS A 39 20.73 49.80 -41.62
CA LYS A 39 20.11 50.45 -42.78
C LYS A 39 19.87 51.95 -42.58
N ASN A 40 19.59 52.39 -41.35
CA ASN A 40 19.22 53.77 -41.01
C ASN A 40 20.33 54.54 -40.27
N LYS A 41 21.58 54.09 -40.39
CA LYS A 41 22.73 54.68 -39.67
C LYS A 41 22.90 56.18 -39.93
N SER A 42 22.63 56.66 -41.15
CA SER A 42 22.77 58.06 -41.54
C SER A 42 21.72 58.99 -40.91
N SER A 43 20.58 58.45 -40.46
CA SER A 43 19.47 59.20 -39.85
C SER A 43 19.44 59.12 -38.32
N LEU A 44 20.39 58.41 -37.68
CA LEU A 44 20.48 58.24 -36.23
C LEU A 44 21.84 58.75 -35.71
N PRO A 45 21.96 60.04 -35.32
CA PRO A 45 23.25 60.65 -34.96
C PRO A 45 23.97 59.97 -33.78
N TRP A 46 23.23 59.44 -32.80
CA TRP A 46 23.77 58.74 -31.63
C TRP A 46 24.47 57.42 -32.00
N LEU A 47 24.18 56.85 -33.17
CA LEU A 47 24.76 55.59 -33.63
C LEU A 47 26.25 55.72 -33.96
N ASN A 48 26.72 56.95 -34.22
CA ASN A 48 28.13 57.23 -34.52
C ASN A 48 29.07 56.81 -33.38
N GLU A 49 28.65 56.97 -32.12
CA GLU A 49 29.42 56.55 -30.95
C GLU A 49 29.36 55.04 -30.70
N GLN A 50 28.42 54.33 -31.34
CA GLN A 50 28.21 52.89 -31.19
C GLN A 50 28.59 52.10 -32.45
N GLN A 51 29.25 52.73 -33.42
CA GLN A 51 29.53 52.15 -34.72
C GLN A 51 30.32 50.83 -34.62
N THR A 52 31.36 50.81 -33.80
CA THR A 52 32.19 49.62 -33.56
C THR A 52 31.38 48.46 -32.97
N ASN A 53 30.39 48.76 -32.14
CA ASN A 53 29.49 47.76 -31.54
C ASN A 53 28.49 47.25 -32.58
N LEU A 54 27.93 48.13 -33.40
CA LEU A 54 27.02 47.76 -34.48
C LEU A 54 27.70 46.88 -35.55
N ASP A 55 28.92 47.23 -35.97
CA ASP A 55 29.68 46.46 -36.97
C ASP A 55 30.04 45.06 -36.45
N LEU A 56 30.40 44.97 -35.17
CA LEU A 56 30.66 43.68 -34.50
C LEU A 56 29.41 42.80 -34.47
N LEU A 57 28.25 43.36 -34.12
CA LEU A 57 26.97 42.64 -34.07
C LEU A 57 26.47 42.26 -35.47
N SER A 58 26.61 43.16 -36.45
CA SER A 58 26.21 42.93 -37.84
C SER A 58 27.04 41.82 -38.50
N LYS A 59 28.36 41.82 -38.28
CA LYS A 59 29.27 40.78 -38.77
C LYS A 59 28.98 39.42 -38.13
N ALA A 60 28.62 39.41 -36.85
CA ALA A 60 28.22 38.18 -36.16
C ALA A 60 26.92 37.59 -36.75
N ILE A 61 25.93 38.42 -37.06
CA ILE A 61 24.67 37.99 -37.71
C ILE A 61 24.92 37.47 -39.13
N GLN A 62 25.78 38.15 -39.91
CA GLN A 62 26.11 37.72 -41.28
C GLN A 62 26.87 36.39 -41.33
N ASN A 63 27.81 36.18 -40.40
CA ASN A 63 28.60 34.95 -40.35
C ASN A 63 27.84 33.76 -39.74
N ASN A 64 26.73 34.02 -39.04
CA ASN A 64 26.03 32.99 -38.27
C ASN A 64 24.51 33.22 -38.34
N HIS A 65 23.90 32.76 -39.43
CA HIS A 65 22.46 32.86 -39.71
C HIS A 65 21.54 32.28 -38.60
N ALA A 66 22.10 31.54 -37.63
CA ALA A 66 21.41 30.92 -36.51
C ALA A 66 21.23 31.81 -35.27
N ILE A 67 21.93 32.94 -35.14
CA ILE A 67 21.88 33.81 -33.96
C ILE A 67 20.47 34.39 -33.72
N GLY A 68 19.68 34.55 -34.79
CA GLY A 68 18.30 35.02 -34.69
C GLY A 68 17.29 33.95 -34.31
N SER A 69 17.60 32.66 -34.51
CA SER A 69 16.63 31.57 -34.39
C SER A 69 16.97 30.53 -33.35
N ASP A 70 18.23 30.45 -32.90
CA ASP A 70 18.72 29.54 -31.88
C ASP A 70 19.21 30.28 -30.62
N LEU A 71 18.47 30.12 -29.52
CA LEU A 71 18.74 30.78 -28.24
C LEU A 71 20.07 30.33 -27.64
N VAL A 72 20.47 29.08 -27.82
CA VAL A 72 21.72 28.55 -27.23
C VAL A 72 22.94 29.16 -27.91
N SER A 73 22.95 29.20 -29.25
CA SER A 73 23.99 29.89 -30.02
C SER A 73 24.05 31.39 -29.70
N PHE A 74 22.90 32.03 -29.52
CA PHE A 74 22.84 33.45 -29.11
C PHE A 74 23.39 33.67 -27.70
N LEU A 75 23.02 32.84 -26.72
CA LEU A 75 23.50 32.98 -25.34
C LEU A 75 25.01 32.76 -25.24
N ASN A 76 25.57 31.82 -26.00
CA ASN A 76 27.01 31.63 -26.10
C ASN A 76 27.71 32.87 -26.69
N PHE A 77 27.14 33.44 -27.75
CA PHE A 77 27.61 34.70 -28.34
C PHE A 77 27.53 35.88 -27.36
N TYR A 78 26.43 36.01 -26.62
CA TYR A 78 26.20 37.09 -25.64
C TYR A 78 27.10 36.98 -24.41
N ASN A 79 27.38 35.75 -23.96
CA ASN A 79 28.25 35.48 -22.81
C ASN A 79 29.72 35.82 -23.07
N GLU A 80 30.14 35.99 -24.34
CA GLU A 80 31.42 36.63 -24.62
C GLU A 80 31.40 38.09 -24.16
N LYS A 81 32.22 38.40 -23.14
CA LYS A 81 32.21 39.68 -22.40
C LYS A 81 32.16 40.93 -23.30
N LYS A 82 32.88 40.91 -24.43
CA LYS A 82 32.92 42.01 -25.40
C LYS A 82 31.60 42.19 -26.16
N ASN A 83 30.92 41.11 -26.49
CA ASN A 83 29.69 41.11 -27.29
C ASN A 83 28.47 41.47 -26.43
N GLY A 84 28.40 40.93 -25.21
CA GLY A 84 27.34 41.27 -24.24
C GLY A 84 27.38 42.75 -23.82
N GLU A 85 28.57 43.31 -23.60
CA GLU A 85 28.72 44.74 -23.26
C GLU A 85 28.38 45.66 -24.44
N ALA A 86 28.79 45.28 -25.66
CA ALA A 86 28.42 45.98 -26.89
C ALA A 86 26.89 45.99 -27.09
N MET A 87 26.23 44.85 -26.90
CA MET A 87 24.78 44.73 -27.00
C MET A 87 24.06 45.56 -25.92
N ARG A 88 24.53 45.51 -24.68
CA ARG A 88 23.93 46.28 -23.58
C ARG A 88 24.05 47.78 -23.81
N LYS A 89 25.20 48.28 -24.28
CA LYS A 89 25.39 49.70 -24.63
C LYS A 89 24.47 50.14 -25.77
N LEU A 90 24.35 49.30 -26.80
CA LEU A 90 23.44 49.56 -27.93
C LEU A 90 21.98 49.66 -27.45
N LEU A 91 21.51 48.69 -26.66
CA LEU A 91 20.12 48.63 -26.18
C LEU A 91 19.78 49.70 -25.12
N LEU A 92 20.74 50.12 -24.29
CA LEU A 92 20.52 51.18 -23.30
C LEU A 92 20.34 52.57 -23.93
N ASN A 93 20.95 52.79 -25.09
CA ASN A 93 20.81 54.02 -25.88
C ASN A 93 19.62 53.96 -26.85
N CYS A 94 18.93 52.81 -26.96
CA CYS A 94 17.75 52.66 -27.82
C CYS A 94 16.51 53.42 -27.33
N SER A 95 16.55 54.16 -26.22
CA SER A 95 15.42 54.99 -25.76
C SER A 95 15.03 56.09 -26.76
N GLU A 96 15.93 56.50 -27.66
CA GLU A 96 15.64 57.46 -28.73
C GLU A 96 14.87 56.85 -29.92
N LEU A 97 14.79 55.51 -30.04
CA LEU A 97 14.08 54.84 -31.15
C LEU A 97 12.57 55.01 -31.12
N ASP A 98 11.97 55.34 -29.96
CA ASP A 98 10.51 55.41 -29.80
C ASP A 98 9.90 56.46 -30.75
N SER A 99 10.59 57.58 -31.01
CA SER A 99 10.14 58.64 -31.93
C SER A 99 10.20 58.26 -33.42
N HIS A 100 11.14 57.40 -33.83
CA HIS A 100 11.30 56.96 -35.22
C HIS A 100 10.50 55.69 -35.55
N LEU A 101 10.27 54.82 -34.57
CA LEU A 101 9.47 53.60 -34.75
C LEU A 101 7.96 53.87 -34.70
N THR A 102 7.51 54.91 -33.99
CA THR A 102 6.10 55.34 -33.97
C THR A 102 5.72 56.21 -35.16
N SER A 103 6.65 57.03 -35.69
CA SER A 103 6.43 57.83 -36.91
C SER A 103 6.59 57.03 -38.21
N GLY A 104 7.36 55.94 -38.16
CA GLY A 104 7.51 54.96 -39.23
C GLY A 104 6.51 53.82 -39.14
N SER A 105 5.20 54.10 -39.10
CA SER A 105 4.29 53.09 -39.64
C SER A 105 4.69 52.92 -41.10
N MET A 106 5.04 51.69 -41.48
CA MET A 106 5.22 51.35 -42.89
C MET A 106 3.90 51.65 -43.60
N LYS A 107 3.74 52.88 -44.10
CA LYS A 107 2.82 53.17 -45.19
C LYS A 107 3.33 52.34 -46.37
N SER A 108 2.56 51.32 -46.69
CA SER A 108 2.55 50.68 -48.00
C SER A 108 2.55 51.78 -49.06
N GLY A 109 3.65 51.88 -49.79
CA GLY A 109 3.83 52.83 -50.88
C GLY A 109 4.66 52.18 -51.98
N GLU A 110 3.93 51.80 -53.03
CA GLU A 110 4.34 51.48 -54.40
C GLU A 110 5.06 50.16 -54.70
N GLU A 111 4.64 49.63 -55.84
CA GLU A 111 4.78 48.27 -56.35
C GLU A 111 6.21 47.95 -56.80
N ASP A 112 6.75 46.81 -56.33
CA ASP A 112 7.67 46.01 -57.14
C ASP A 112 7.56 44.52 -56.76
N HIS A 113 7.67 43.65 -57.76
CA HIS A 113 7.29 42.24 -57.70
C HIS A 113 8.33 41.35 -56.99
N GLY A 114 7.90 40.61 -55.95
CA GLY A 114 8.58 39.41 -55.44
C GLY A 114 9.16 39.52 -54.02
N GLU A 115 8.79 38.56 -53.14
CA GLU A 115 9.20 38.41 -51.73
C GLU A 115 8.72 39.47 -50.72
N LYS A 116 7.57 39.18 -50.05
CA LYS A 116 7.17 39.89 -48.82
C LYS A 116 8.15 39.55 -47.67
N GLN A 117 9.16 40.39 -47.43
CA GLN A 117 9.98 40.35 -46.23
C GLN A 117 9.18 40.84 -44.99
N HIS A 118 9.29 40.07 -43.90
CA HIS A 118 8.60 40.29 -42.64
C HIS A 118 9.34 41.32 -41.78
N THR A 119 8.83 42.54 -41.65
CA THR A 119 9.51 43.68 -41.01
C THR A 119 8.70 44.30 -39.87
N HIS A 120 8.54 43.57 -38.77
CA HIS A 120 8.15 44.18 -37.50
C HIS A 120 9.32 44.10 -36.51
N ILE A 121 9.93 45.26 -36.23
CA ILE A 121 11.09 45.42 -35.32
C ILE A 121 10.63 45.41 -33.85
N VAL A 122 9.36 45.78 -33.64
CA VAL A 122 8.71 45.97 -32.35
C VAL A 122 7.46 45.12 -32.29
N ILE A 123 7.22 44.49 -31.15
CA ILE A 123 5.96 43.80 -30.84
C ILE A 123 5.38 44.47 -29.59
N LYS A 124 4.11 44.91 -29.66
CA LYS A 124 3.42 45.46 -28.48
C LYS A 124 3.27 44.37 -27.43
N ALA A 125 3.52 44.71 -26.17
CA ALA A 125 3.39 43.77 -25.05
C ALA A 125 1.99 43.10 -24.99
N THR A 126 0.95 43.80 -25.44
CA THR A 126 -0.44 43.32 -25.50
C THR A 126 -0.70 42.27 -26.58
N GLU A 127 0.16 42.14 -27.60
CA GLU A 127 0.04 41.14 -28.67
C GLU A 127 0.66 39.80 -28.30
N PHE A 128 1.47 39.76 -27.23
CA PHE A 128 1.69 38.54 -26.48
C PHE A 128 0.45 38.33 -25.63
N SER A 129 -0.24 37.19 -25.81
CA SER A 129 -1.36 36.84 -24.96
C SER A 129 -0.97 36.93 -23.47
N ALA A 130 -1.47 37.98 -22.82
CA ALA A 130 -1.53 38.28 -21.39
C ALA A 130 -0.20 38.20 -20.58
N PHE A 131 0.66 39.22 -20.72
CA PHE A 131 1.55 39.67 -19.64
C PHE A 131 1.04 41.05 -19.16
N ASN A 132 0.22 41.08 -18.11
CA ASN A 132 -0.15 42.32 -17.43
C ASN A 132 0.91 42.64 -16.37
N LEU A 133 1.85 43.52 -16.71
CA LEU A 133 2.63 44.28 -15.73
C LEU A 133 1.81 45.53 -15.40
N GLU A 134 0.99 45.48 -14.34
CA GLU A 134 0.37 46.69 -13.82
C GLU A 134 1.39 47.53 -13.04
N LYS A 135 1.38 48.83 -13.35
CA LYS A 135 2.18 49.90 -12.76
C LYS A 135 2.02 49.96 -11.23
N SER A 136 3.13 49.99 -10.51
CA SER A 136 3.20 50.65 -9.20
C SER A 136 3.83 52.03 -9.36
N ASN A 137 3.05 53.08 -9.09
CA ASN A 137 3.49 54.47 -9.07
C ASN A 137 4.49 54.74 -7.93
N ASP A 138 5.40 55.68 -8.23
CA ASP A 138 6.10 56.63 -7.35
C ASP A 138 6.96 56.10 -6.19
N ASN A 139 8.28 56.14 -6.39
CA ASN A 139 9.16 57.08 -5.70
C ASN A 139 10.54 57.11 -6.39
N GLU A 140 10.99 58.31 -6.79
CA GLU A 140 12.35 58.56 -7.27
C GLU A 140 13.37 58.13 -6.20
N ILE A 141 14.20 57.14 -6.52
CA ILE A 141 15.41 56.83 -5.76
C ILE A 141 16.59 57.48 -6.48
N ASP A 142 17.10 58.54 -5.85
CA ASP A 142 18.35 59.23 -6.17
C ASP A 142 19.53 58.23 -6.23
N LEU A 143 20.08 58.03 -7.42
CA LEU A 143 21.16 57.08 -7.72
C LEU A 143 22.57 57.59 -7.35
N SER A 144 22.69 58.70 -6.61
CA SER A 144 23.99 59.31 -6.29
C SER A 144 24.65 58.81 -4.98
N LYS A 145 24.01 57.93 -4.20
CA LYS A 145 24.61 57.34 -2.98
C LYS A 145 24.96 55.85 -3.13
N LYS A 146 26.07 55.56 -3.81
CA LYS A 146 26.79 54.30 -3.63
C LYS A 146 27.47 54.32 -2.25
N SER A 147 26.89 53.64 -1.26
CA SER A 147 27.64 53.13 -0.11
C SER A 147 27.35 51.65 0.12
N ASN A 148 28.37 50.82 -0.11
CA ASN A 148 28.60 49.49 0.46
C ASN A 148 27.37 48.67 0.84
N ASN A 149 26.75 47.97 -0.12
CA ASN A 149 26.08 46.72 0.16
C ASN A 149 26.37 45.72 -0.96
N ASN A 150 26.94 44.58 -0.58
CA ASN A 150 27.27 43.46 -1.45
C ASN A 150 25.97 42.79 -1.94
N ASN A 151 25.53 43.10 -3.16
CA ASN A 151 24.50 42.33 -3.85
C ASN A 151 25.11 41.03 -4.40
N TYR A 152 25.23 40.01 -3.56
CA TYR A 152 25.66 38.64 -3.96
C TYR A 152 24.60 37.86 -4.76
N TYR A 153 23.39 38.41 -4.93
CA TYR A 153 22.21 37.64 -5.36
C TYR A 153 21.78 37.88 -6.83
N SER A 154 22.36 38.86 -7.54
CA SER A 154 21.75 39.40 -8.77
C SER A 154 22.43 39.06 -10.10
N GLU A 155 23.17 37.96 -10.20
CA GLU A 155 23.61 37.47 -11.52
C GLU A 155 22.53 36.55 -12.13
N SER A 156 21.57 37.19 -12.82
CA SER A 156 20.62 36.64 -13.80
C SER A 156 19.52 35.67 -13.32
N LEU A 157 18.79 36.03 -12.26
CA LEU A 157 17.45 35.44 -12.04
C LEU A 157 16.52 35.81 -13.21
N PRO A 158 15.67 34.90 -13.71
CA PRO A 158 14.71 35.21 -14.77
C PRO A 158 13.59 36.14 -14.29
N PHE A 159 13.25 36.09 -13.01
CA PHE A 159 12.35 36.99 -12.30
C PHE A 159 12.59 36.87 -10.78
N GLU A 160 12.01 37.77 -9.99
CA GLU A 160 12.00 37.72 -8.53
C GLU A 160 10.64 37.20 -8.04
N PRO A 161 10.57 36.04 -7.35
CA PRO A 161 9.31 35.53 -6.85
C PRO A 161 8.69 36.42 -5.78
N LYS A 162 7.38 36.68 -5.88
CA LYS A 162 6.64 37.38 -4.81
C LYS A 162 6.53 36.52 -3.55
N THR A 163 6.32 35.23 -3.74
CA THR A 163 6.32 34.21 -2.70
C THR A 163 7.01 32.97 -3.26
N PHE A 164 7.45 32.09 -2.36
CA PHE A 164 7.93 30.77 -2.72
C PHE A 164 7.24 29.75 -1.84
N ARG A 165 6.60 28.75 -2.46
CA ARG A 165 6.03 27.60 -1.76
C ARG A 165 6.62 26.37 -2.38
N ASP A 166 7.08 25.43 -1.56
CA ASP A 166 7.69 24.22 -2.07
C ASP A 166 6.87 23.00 -1.63
N ALA A 167 6.43 22.24 -2.63
CA ALA A 167 5.56 21.09 -2.45
C ALA A 167 6.36 19.82 -2.19
N SER A 168 5.67 18.75 -1.81
CA SER A 168 6.28 17.43 -1.65
C SER A 168 5.53 16.42 -2.51
N LEU A 169 5.78 16.44 -3.82
CA LEU A 169 4.98 15.68 -4.78
C LEU A 169 5.41 14.20 -4.89
N TRP A 170 6.62 13.86 -4.47
CA TRP A 170 7.24 12.56 -4.76
C TRP A 170 7.27 11.63 -3.56
N LEU A 171 6.44 10.58 -3.58
CA LEU A 171 6.40 9.58 -2.51
C LEU A 171 7.75 8.89 -2.31
N SER A 172 8.41 8.47 -3.40
CA SER A 172 9.68 7.76 -3.26
C SER A 172 10.80 8.66 -2.74
N HIS A 173 10.80 9.96 -3.08
CA HIS A 173 11.74 10.92 -2.50
C HIS A 173 11.56 11.01 -0.98
N ASN A 174 10.33 11.19 -0.48
CA ASN A 174 10.05 11.25 0.96
C ASN A 174 10.57 10.02 1.70
N ILE A 175 10.31 8.82 1.16
CA ILE A 175 10.76 7.56 1.77
C ILE A 175 12.29 7.45 1.74
N LYS A 176 12.94 7.78 0.61
CA LYS A 176 14.39 7.65 0.45
C LYS A 176 15.15 8.70 1.25
N ALA A 177 14.66 9.94 1.31
CA ALA A 177 15.22 10.98 2.16
C ALA A 177 15.14 10.57 3.64
N ALA A 178 14.01 10.03 4.09
CA ALA A 178 13.86 9.49 5.44
C ALA A 178 14.87 8.36 5.74
N ARG A 179 15.08 7.43 4.79
CA ARG A 179 16.12 6.40 4.89
C ARG A 179 17.52 7.01 4.99
N GLY A 180 17.84 7.99 4.15
CA GLY A 180 19.14 8.67 4.16
C GLY A 180 19.40 9.39 5.48
N ILE A 181 18.41 10.09 6.01
CA ILE A 181 18.48 10.72 7.34
C ILE A 181 18.68 9.67 8.44
N ALA A 182 17.95 8.56 8.40
CA ALA A 182 18.09 7.48 9.38
C ALA A 182 19.48 6.83 9.36
N LYS A 183 20.09 6.65 8.17
CA LYS A 183 21.48 6.14 8.04
C LYS A 183 22.48 7.03 8.79
N ILE A 184 22.27 8.34 8.75
CA ILE A 184 23.20 9.31 9.37
C ILE A 184 22.90 9.50 10.86
N THR A 185 21.63 9.58 11.23
CA THR A 185 21.22 9.93 12.60
C THR A 185 21.12 8.73 13.52
N LEU A 186 20.79 7.54 12.98
CA LEU A 186 20.54 6.30 13.73
C LEU A 186 21.19 5.08 13.05
N PRO A 187 22.51 5.10 12.75
CA PRO A 187 23.16 4.07 11.92
C PRO A 187 23.03 2.65 12.49
N LEU A 188 23.18 2.48 13.80
CA LEU A 188 23.08 1.17 14.45
C LEU A 188 21.68 0.56 14.31
N ALA A 189 20.62 1.36 14.50
CA ALA A 189 19.24 0.91 14.33
C ALA A 189 18.92 0.66 12.85
N TYR A 190 19.43 1.52 11.96
CA TYR A 190 19.22 1.38 10.52
C TYR A 190 19.81 0.07 10.00
N TYR A 191 21.11 -0.17 10.21
CA TYR A 191 21.76 -1.39 9.70
C TYR A 191 21.44 -2.65 10.50
N GLY A 192 21.12 -2.53 11.80
CA GLY A 192 20.83 -3.66 12.66
C GLY A 192 19.39 -4.17 12.64
N ILE A 193 18.42 -3.30 12.30
CA ILE A 193 16.98 -3.64 12.38
C ILE A 193 16.27 -3.32 11.06
N ILE A 194 16.37 -2.06 10.63
CA ILE A 194 15.54 -1.53 9.55
C ILE A 194 15.94 -2.14 8.20
N PHE A 195 17.24 -2.16 7.90
CA PHE A 195 17.76 -2.73 6.65
C PHE A 195 17.50 -4.24 6.53
N PRO A 196 17.75 -5.07 7.57
CA PRO A 196 17.32 -6.47 7.56
C PRO A 196 15.81 -6.63 7.39
N PHE A 197 14.99 -5.81 8.06
CA PHE A 197 13.53 -5.85 7.92
C PHE A 197 13.10 -5.62 6.46
N GLU A 198 13.58 -4.54 5.83
CA GLU A 198 13.23 -4.23 4.44
C GLU A 198 13.79 -5.26 3.45
N ASN A 199 14.90 -5.94 3.77
CA ASN A 199 15.41 -7.05 2.95
C ASN A 199 14.57 -8.33 3.10
N ILE A 200 14.06 -8.62 4.29
CA ILE A 200 13.17 -9.76 4.56
C ILE A 200 11.78 -9.50 3.93
N PHE A 201 11.32 -8.25 3.98
CA PHE A 201 10.04 -7.80 3.43
C PHE A 201 10.26 -6.78 2.31
N PRO A 202 10.78 -7.21 1.12
CA PRO A 202 11.22 -6.30 0.06
C PRO A 202 10.10 -5.44 -0.57
N ARG A 203 8.83 -5.75 -0.27
CA ARG A 203 7.65 -4.98 -0.72
C ARG A 203 7.07 -4.08 0.38
N THR A 204 7.70 -4.02 1.54
CA THR A 204 7.20 -3.29 2.70
C THR A 204 8.22 -2.25 3.13
N THR A 205 7.87 -0.98 2.95
CA THR A 205 8.62 0.14 3.53
C THR A 205 8.49 0.06 5.05
N PHE A 206 9.61 0.24 5.76
CA PHE A 206 9.59 0.28 7.22
C PHE A 206 8.61 1.37 7.69
N PRO A 207 7.66 1.09 8.61
CA PRO A 207 6.54 1.99 8.89
C PRO A 207 6.91 3.44 9.22
N MET A 208 8.08 3.66 9.85
CA MET A 208 8.59 4.99 10.18
C MET A 208 8.96 5.84 8.95
N PHE A 209 9.23 5.22 7.79
CA PHE A 209 9.58 5.92 6.55
C PHE A 209 8.40 6.14 5.62
N THR A 210 7.29 5.46 5.85
CA THR A 210 6.05 5.74 5.13
C THR A 210 5.54 7.11 5.58
N PRO A 211 5.23 8.04 4.66
CA PRO A 211 4.66 9.32 5.03
C PRO A 211 3.39 9.18 5.86
N SER A 212 3.07 10.21 6.64
CA SER A 212 1.83 10.25 7.41
C SER A 212 0.62 10.23 6.48
N LYS A 213 -0.55 9.89 7.03
CA LYS A 213 -1.82 9.89 6.29
C LYS A 213 -2.07 11.20 5.53
N GLY A 214 -1.64 12.34 6.10
CA GLY A 214 -1.80 13.66 5.49
C GLY A 214 -1.21 13.76 4.08
N PHE A 215 -0.10 13.10 3.80
CA PHE A 215 0.52 13.05 2.47
C PHE A 215 -0.43 12.46 1.41
N PHE A 216 -1.29 11.52 1.78
CA PHE A 216 -2.22 10.84 0.88
C PHE A 216 -3.59 11.52 0.81
N ASP A 217 -3.91 12.36 1.81
CA ASP A 217 -5.19 13.06 1.91
C ASP A 217 -5.15 14.40 1.14
N HIS A 218 -4.00 15.10 1.06
CA HIS A 218 -3.84 16.36 0.32
C HIS A 218 -2.37 16.68 -0.02
N PRO A 219 -2.09 17.56 -1.00
CA PRO A 219 -0.74 18.02 -1.32
C PRO A 219 -0.08 18.74 -0.14
N LEU A 220 1.07 18.24 0.31
CA LEU A 220 1.86 18.89 1.36
C LEU A 220 2.80 19.92 0.73
N PHE A 221 2.92 21.08 1.38
CA PHE A 221 3.88 22.12 1.01
C PHE A 221 4.31 22.92 2.24
N TYR A 222 5.41 23.65 2.12
CA TYR A 222 5.81 24.67 3.09
C TYR A 222 6.07 26.01 2.40
N VAL A 223 5.99 27.11 3.15
CA VAL A 223 6.30 28.45 2.64
C VAL A 223 7.79 28.71 2.82
N GLY A 224 8.51 28.86 1.71
CA GLY A 224 9.93 29.17 1.66
C GLY A 224 10.21 30.67 1.71
N ASN A 225 11.49 31.03 1.75
CA ASN A 225 11.90 32.43 1.78
C ASN A 225 12.15 32.96 0.36
N ALA A 226 11.22 33.77 -0.15
CA ALA A 226 11.29 34.34 -1.49
C ALA A 226 12.47 35.33 -1.69
N MET A 227 13.09 35.80 -0.61
CA MET A 227 14.19 36.77 -0.66
C MET A 227 15.58 36.12 -0.77
N THR A 228 15.67 34.79 -0.74
CA THR A 228 16.95 34.06 -0.70
C THR A 228 17.17 33.20 -1.95
N PHE A 229 16.87 33.75 -3.12
CA PHE A 229 17.17 33.11 -4.39
C PHE A 229 18.55 33.48 -4.92
N TYR A 230 19.24 32.48 -5.47
CA TYR A 230 20.57 32.63 -6.06
C TYR A 230 20.52 32.25 -7.54
N GLY A 231 21.08 33.11 -8.39
CA GLY A 231 21.22 32.85 -9.81
C GLY A 231 22.35 31.88 -10.13
N ASN A 232 22.37 31.38 -11.35
CA ASN A 232 23.43 30.51 -11.84
C ASN A 232 24.82 31.16 -11.74
N GLY A 233 25.78 30.42 -11.18
CA GLY A 233 27.16 30.87 -10.94
C GLY A 233 27.39 31.47 -9.55
N SER A 234 26.33 31.71 -8.77
CA SER A 234 26.45 32.33 -7.45
C SER A 234 27.19 31.44 -6.46
N GLU A 235 27.89 32.07 -5.52
CA GLU A 235 28.45 31.40 -4.35
C GLU A 235 27.36 31.26 -3.26
N ILE A 236 27.22 30.06 -2.70
CA ILE A 236 26.25 29.74 -1.65
C ILE A 236 26.99 29.68 -0.33
N ALA A 237 26.61 30.56 0.59
CA ALA A 237 27.18 30.57 1.94
C ALA A 237 26.86 29.26 2.66
N TYR A 238 27.87 28.66 3.30
CA TYR A 238 27.67 27.46 4.10
C TYR A 238 27.23 27.91 5.51
N PRO A 239 25.97 27.67 5.94
CA PRO A 239 25.49 28.26 7.18
C PRO A 239 26.25 27.76 8.41
N PHE A 240 26.57 28.65 9.34
CA PHE A 240 27.43 28.33 10.49
C PHE A 240 26.91 27.18 11.38
N TYR A 241 25.58 26.96 11.40
CA TYR A 241 24.93 25.91 12.19
C TYR A 241 24.81 24.57 11.46
N THR A 242 25.07 24.53 10.15
CA THR A 242 24.88 23.34 9.30
C THR A 242 25.99 22.32 9.53
N LYS A 243 25.64 21.05 9.74
CA LYS A 243 26.61 19.93 9.75
C LYS A 243 26.53 19.07 8.48
N TYR A 244 25.37 19.04 7.84
CA TYR A 244 25.14 18.26 6.64
C TYR A 244 24.42 19.11 5.60
N LEU A 245 25.19 19.73 4.70
CA LEU A 245 24.68 20.52 3.59
C LEU A 245 24.37 19.62 2.39
N ASP A 246 23.23 19.83 1.77
CA ASP A 246 22.69 19.01 0.70
C ASP A 246 22.12 19.88 -0.43
N TYR A 247 22.05 19.30 -1.63
CA TYR A 247 21.38 19.86 -2.80
C TYR A 247 20.06 19.11 -3.05
N GLU A 248 19.12 19.74 -3.73
CA GLU A 248 17.86 19.13 -4.15
C GLU A 248 17.46 19.65 -5.53
N LEU A 249 17.48 18.79 -6.55
CA LEU A 249 17.04 19.18 -7.90
C LEU A 249 15.52 19.13 -8.01
N GLU A 250 14.93 20.26 -8.39
CA GLU A 250 13.48 20.40 -8.55
C GLU A 250 13.09 21.21 -9.79
N ILE A 251 11.79 21.24 -10.08
CA ILE A 251 11.20 22.12 -11.09
C ILE A 251 10.25 23.09 -10.40
N GLY A 252 10.43 24.38 -10.63
CA GLY A 252 9.53 25.42 -10.15
C GLY A 252 8.52 25.84 -11.21
N ALA A 253 7.24 25.91 -10.85
CA ALA A 253 6.16 26.44 -11.67
C ALA A 253 5.91 27.91 -11.37
N ILE A 254 5.93 28.75 -12.40
CA ILE A 254 5.68 30.20 -12.31
C ILE A 254 4.21 30.45 -12.57
N VAL A 255 3.50 30.97 -11.57
CA VAL A 255 2.10 31.38 -11.71
C VAL A 255 2.05 32.76 -12.37
N THR A 256 1.28 32.90 -13.46
CA THR A 256 1.16 34.16 -14.20
C THR A 256 -0.26 34.72 -14.27
N LYS A 257 -1.23 34.01 -13.69
CA LYS A 257 -2.62 34.47 -13.56
C LYS A 257 -3.02 34.49 -12.10
N GLU A 258 -3.77 35.50 -11.71
CA GLU A 258 -4.37 35.54 -10.38
C GLU A 258 -5.47 34.48 -10.30
N ILE A 259 -5.44 33.68 -9.24
CA ILE A 259 -6.42 32.62 -9.00
C ILE A 259 -6.79 32.55 -7.52
N ARG A 260 -8.02 32.16 -7.23
CA ARG A 260 -8.55 31.93 -5.88
C ARG A 260 -9.65 30.88 -5.95
N ASN A 261 -9.62 29.88 -5.07
CA ASN A 261 -10.51 28.72 -5.09
C ASN A 261 -10.58 28.04 -6.47
N ALA A 262 -9.44 27.96 -7.15
CA ALA A 262 -9.36 27.46 -8.51
C ALA A 262 -9.66 25.96 -8.57
N THR A 263 -10.30 25.53 -9.65
CA THR A 263 -10.27 24.12 -10.07
C THR A 263 -8.85 23.70 -10.46
N CYS A 264 -8.59 22.39 -10.51
CA CYS A 264 -7.27 21.87 -10.92
C CYS A 264 -6.88 22.34 -12.32
N GLU A 265 -7.85 22.42 -13.24
CA GLU A 265 -7.63 22.89 -14.62
C GLU A 265 -7.34 24.40 -14.67
N GLU A 266 -8.07 25.23 -13.94
CA GLU A 266 -7.78 26.66 -13.84
C GLU A 266 -6.40 26.92 -13.23
N ALA A 267 -6.03 26.15 -12.20
CA ALA A 267 -4.73 26.22 -11.55
C ALA A 267 -3.59 25.80 -12.50
N GLU A 268 -3.75 24.73 -13.26
CA GLU A 268 -2.76 24.32 -14.29
C GLU A 268 -2.64 25.38 -15.40
N ASN A 269 -3.77 25.92 -15.87
CA ASN A 269 -3.82 26.99 -16.87
C ASN A 269 -3.28 28.34 -16.38
N ALA A 270 -3.07 28.50 -15.08
CA ALA A 270 -2.45 29.67 -14.48
C ALA A 270 -0.91 29.61 -14.49
N ILE A 271 -0.32 28.44 -14.78
CA ILE A 271 1.13 28.27 -14.91
C ILE A 271 1.58 28.84 -16.25
N GLY A 272 2.40 29.88 -16.22
CA GLY A 272 2.94 30.53 -17.42
C GLY A 272 4.35 30.12 -17.79
N GLY A 273 5.05 29.37 -16.93
CA GLY A 273 6.39 28.87 -17.22
C GLY A 273 6.96 27.99 -16.12
N TYR A 274 8.10 27.36 -16.42
CA TYR A 274 8.79 26.44 -15.53
C TYR A 274 10.29 26.78 -15.47
N VAL A 275 10.92 26.63 -14.31
CA VAL A 275 12.36 26.85 -14.08
C VAL A 275 13.01 25.70 -13.35
N LEU A 276 14.32 25.56 -13.50
CA LEU A 276 15.11 24.62 -12.70
C LEU A 276 15.38 25.21 -11.31
N LEU A 277 15.24 24.40 -10.26
CA LEU A 277 15.55 24.81 -8.88
C LEU A 277 16.62 23.92 -8.25
N ASN A 278 17.36 24.52 -7.32
CA ASN A 278 18.22 23.81 -6.36
C ASN A 278 17.84 24.20 -4.93
N ASP A 279 17.07 23.39 -4.20
CA ASP A 279 16.63 23.75 -2.85
C ASP A 279 17.62 23.28 -1.78
N PHE A 280 18.61 24.13 -1.47
CA PHE A 280 19.69 23.77 -0.56
C PHE A 280 19.17 23.44 0.84
N SER A 281 19.69 22.36 1.40
CA SER A 281 19.11 21.75 2.59
C SER A 281 20.15 21.47 3.67
N ASP A 282 19.86 21.90 4.91
CA ASP A 282 20.61 21.45 6.09
C ASP A 282 19.92 20.24 6.73
N ARG A 283 20.36 19.05 6.34
CA ARG A 283 19.82 17.77 6.84
C ARG A 283 20.09 17.55 8.33
N SER A 284 21.04 18.28 8.93
CA SER A 284 21.37 18.12 10.33
C SER A 284 20.35 18.77 11.27
N ASN A 285 19.63 19.80 10.81
CA ASN A 285 18.57 20.46 11.57
C ASN A 285 17.16 20.10 11.08
N GLN A 286 16.98 19.80 9.79
CA GLN A 286 15.67 19.55 9.18
C GLN A 286 14.83 18.50 9.92
N PHE A 287 15.44 17.38 10.32
CA PHE A 287 14.71 16.33 11.06
C PHE A 287 14.12 16.83 12.37
N ASN A 288 14.87 17.64 13.14
CA ASN A 288 14.37 18.20 14.40
C ASN A 288 13.26 19.23 14.13
N GLU A 289 13.43 20.10 13.14
CA GLU A 289 12.42 21.11 12.76
C GLU A 289 11.08 20.44 12.37
N MET A 290 11.15 19.32 11.63
CA MET A 290 9.95 18.58 11.20
C MET A 290 9.33 17.73 12.31
N THR A 291 10.12 17.06 13.16
CA THR A 291 9.59 16.04 14.10
C THR A 291 9.44 16.52 15.54
N LYS A 292 10.36 17.36 16.02
CA LYS A 292 10.36 17.88 17.40
C LYS A 292 9.64 19.21 17.48
N ASP A 293 9.99 20.13 16.58
CA ASP A 293 9.44 21.49 16.59
C ASP A 293 8.07 21.52 15.90
N ARG A 294 7.83 20.61 14.94
CA ARG A 294 6.56 20.38 14.22
C ARG A 294 6.06 21.55 13.39
N PHE A 295 6.90 22.55 13.13
CA PHE A 295 6.61 23.69 12.24
C PHE A 295 7.07 23.45 10.79
N GLY A 296 7.57 22.26 10.47
CA GLY A 296 8.08 21.93 9.15
C GLY A 296 9.45 22.55 8.85
N PRO A 297 9.93 22.43 7.60
CA PRO A 297 11.21 23.01 7.19
C PRO A 297 11.23 24.52 7.36
N ASN A 298 12.24 25.06 8.07
CA ASN A 298 12.39 26.48 8.33
C ASN A 298 13.85 26.94 8.10
N LYS A 299 14.69 26.91 9.14
CA LYS A 299 16.10 27.34 9.03
C LYS A 299 16.94 26.35 8.25
N CYS A 300 16.48 25.11 8.10
CA CYS A 300 17.11 24.14 7.23
C CYS A 300 16.97 24.42 5.73
N LYS A 301 16.13 25.38 5.31
CA LYS A 301 15.88 25.74 3.90
C LYS A 301 16.05 27.22 3.59
N SER A 302 15.57 28.10 4.48
CA SER A 302 15.52 29.56 4.31
C SER A 302 16.84 30.31 4.10
N PHE A 303 17.98 29.61 4.03
CA PHE A 303 19.28 30.22 3.75
C PHE A 303 19.58 30.32 2.25
N GLY A 304 18.94 29.50 1.41
CA GLY A 304 19.12 29.65 -0.04
C GLY A 304 18.47 28.61 -0.92
N THR A 305 17.91 29.09 -2.03
CA THR A 305 17.41 28.27 -3.13
C THR A 305 18.03 28.79 -4.43
N GLY A 306 18.62 27.92 -5.23
CA GLY A 306 19.13 28.27 -6.56
C GLY A 306 18.04 28.27 -7.61
N MET A 307 18.08 29.19 -8.58
CA MET A 307 17.14 29.23 -9.70
C MET A 307 17.87 29.35 -11.05
N GLY A 308 17.46 28.51 -12.00
CA GLY A 308 17.94 28.53 -13.37
C GLY A 308 17.45 29.75 -14.15
N SER A 309 18.24 30.22 -15.10
CA SER A 309 17.93 31.41 -15.92
C SER A 309 17.00 31.13 -17.10
N VAL A 310 16.71 29.85 -17.40
CA VAL A 310 15.88 29.44 -18.53
C VAL A 310 14.48 29.13 -18.05
N VAL A 311 13.50 29.85 -18.59
CA VAL A 311 12.08 29.58 -18.40
C VAL A 311 11.59 28.72 -19.56
N VAL A 312 11.07 27.53 -19.25
CA VAL A 312 10.43 26.61 -20.21
C VAL A 312 8.94 26.90 -20.25
N THR A 313 8.37 26.97 -21.46
CA THR A 313 6.95 27.32 -21.63
C THR A 313 6.03 26.11 -21.34
N PRO A 314 4.74 26.32 -21.00
CA PRO A 314 3.79 25.22 -20.78
C PRO A 314 3.65 24.25 -21.96
N ASP A 315 3.67 24.77 -23.20
CA ASP A 315 3.60 23.94 -24.41
C ASP A 315 4.84 23.04 -24.55
N GLU A 316 6.04 23.61 -24.34
CA GLU A 316 7.30 22.83 -24.34
C GLU A 316 7.29 21.81 -23.20
N MET A 317 6.82 22.20 -22.02
CA MET A 317 6.74 21.31 -20.86
C MET A 317 5.83 20.11 -21.12
N LYS A 318 4.68 20.32 -21.77
CA LYS A 318 3.76 19.26 -22.19
C LYS A 318 4.42 18.29 -23.17
N GLU A 319 5.16 18.80 -24.16
CA GLU A 319 5.94 17.97 -25.09
C GLU A 319 7.04 17.17 -24.36
N LEU A 320 7.75 17.79 -23.41
CA LEU A 320 8.81 17.16 -22.63
C LEU A 320 8.28 16.06 -21.72
N CYS A 321 7.13 16.24 -21.06
CA CYS A 321 6.49 15.19 -20.28
C CYS A 321 6.16 13.96 -21.14
N ASN A 322 5.79 14.15 -22.42
CA ASN A 322 5.54 13.06 -23.35
C ASN A 322 6.81 12.33 -23.82
N GLN A 323 7.98 12.98 -23.74
CA GLN A 323 9.29 12.43 -24.12
C GLN A 323 10.07 11.85 -22.93
N GLY A 324 9.77 12.33 -21.71
CA GLY A 324 10.42 12.01 -20.45
C GLY A 324 11.60 12.95 -20.17
N LEU A 325 11.53 13.65 -19.05
CA LEU A 325 12.55 14.53 -18.51
C LEU A 325 13.65 13.71 -17.81
N GLN A 326 14.88 14.22 -17.82
CA GLN A 326 15.99 13.58 -17.14
C GLN A 326 16.94 14.62 -16.56
N GLY A 327 17.20 14.52 -15.25
CA GLY A 327 18.11 15.40 -14.54
C GLY A 327 19.47 14.76 -14.29
N LYS A 328 20.52 15.58 -14.17
CA LYS A 328 21.88 15.17 -13.76
C LYS A 328 22.42 16.10 -12.70
N VAL A 329 23.21 15.56 -11.78
CA VAL A 329 23.99 16.34 -10.82
C VAL A 329 25.45 15.98 -10.92
N LEU A 330 26.28 17.02 -10.98
CA LEU A 330 27.73 16.93 -10.98
C LEU A 330 28.28 17.67 -9.76
N ILE A 331 29.33 17.12 -9.14
CA ILE A 331 30.10 17.79 -8.10
C ILE A 331 31.55 17.85 -8.57
N ASN A 332 32.13 19.04 -8.58
CA ASN A 332 33.49 19.30 -9.06
C ASN A 332 33.73 18.72 -10.47
N GLY A 333 32.74 18.84 -11.35
CA GLY A 333 32.76 18.32 -12.72
C GLY A 333 32.54 16.81 -12.86
N ARG A 334 32.38 16.05 -11.76
CA ARG A 334 32.10 14.61 -11.79
C ARG A 334 30.60 14.36 -11.61
N GLN A 335 29.98 13.65 -12.54
CA GLN A 335 28.59 13.20 -12.39
C GLN A 335 28.45 12.27 -11.18
N VAL A 336 27.59 12.65 -10.23
CA VAL A 336 27.28 11.87 -9.01
C VAL A 336 25.97 11.10 -9.15
N VAL A 337 24.99 11.66 -9.86
CA VAL A 337 23.71 11.00 -10.12
C VAL A 337 23.09 11.48 -11.43
N GLU A 338 22.35 10.58 -12.07
CA GLU A 338 21.46 10.86 -13.20
C GLU A 338 20.11 10.22 -12.87
N SER A 339 19.03 10.99 -13.02
CA SER A 339 17.70 10.49 -12.74
C SER A 339 17.29 9.45 -13.79
N LYS A 340 16.36 8.57 -13.44
CA LYS A 340 15.55 7.89 -14.46
C LYS A 340 14.71 8.94 -15.18
N LYS A 341 14.26 8.62 -16.40
CA LYS A 341 13.29 9.46 -17.10
C LYS A 341 12.00 9.53 -16.30
N PHE A 342 11.43 10.72 -16.18
CA PHE A 342 10.19 10.98 -15.46
C PHE A 342 9.29 11.97 -16.21
N SER A 343 8.01 12.03 -15.86
CA SER A 343 7.05 13.05 -16.31
C SER A 343 6.39 13.71 -15.10
N LEU A 344 6.05 15.00 -15.18
CA LEU A 344 5.29 15.69 -14.13
C LEU A 344 3.77 15.42 -14.20
N ASN A 345 3.31 14.72 -15.25
CA ASN A 345 1.90 14.43 -15.44
C ASN A 345 1.43 13.31 -14.50
N THR A 346 0.24 13.45 -13.93
CA THR A 346 -0.46 12.39 -13.17
C THR A 346 -1.46 11.60 -14.01
N SER A 347 -1.76 12.07 -15.22
CA SER A 347 -2.67 11.43 -16.17
C SER A 347 -2.13 11.50 -17.61
N GLY A 348 -2.72 10.72 -18.51
CA GLY A 348 -2.24 10.60 -19.90
C GLY A 348 -0.98 9.73 -20.01
N LYS A 349 -0.02 10.13 -20.85
CA LYS A 349 1.24 9.39 -21.02
C LYS A 349 2.16 9.64 -19.82
N ILE A 350 2.30 8.64 -18.96
CA ILE A 350 3.17 8.67 -17.79
C ILE A 350 4.50 7.99 -18.14
N ILE A 351 5.61 8.66 -17.84
CA ILE A 351 6.96 8.10 -17.97
C ILE A 351 7.59 8.09 -16.58
N GLY A 352 8.10 6.93 -16.16
CA GLY A 352 8.71 6.77 -14.83
C GLY A 352 7.68 6.68 -13.71
N GLU A 353 8.12 7.02 -12.50
CA GLU A 353 7.21 7.24 -11.36
C GLU A 353 6.43 8.53 -11.66
N PRO A 354 5.10 8.57 -11.49
CA PRO A 354 4.35 9.83 -11.51
C PRO A 354 4.45 10.52 -10.14
N PRO A 355 4.34 11.86 -10.09
CA PRO A 355 4.12 12.55 -8.81
C PRO A 355 2.77 12.10 -8.23
N PHE A 356 2.64 12.17 -6.91
CA PHE A 356 1.41 11.74 -6.22
C PHE A 356 0.25 12.71 -6.47
N TYR A 357 0.56 14.01 -6.60
CA TYR A 357 -0.35 15.06 -7.04
C TYR A 357 0.27 15.84 -8.20
N SER A 358 -0.55 16.29 -9.13
CA SER A 358 -0.13 17.22 -10.17
C SER A 358 0.12 18.61 -9.58
N LEU A 359 0.86 19.45 -10.32
CA LEU A 359 1.00 20.86 -9.98
C LEU A 359 -0.35 21.59 -10.02
N GLY A 360 -1.25 21.23 -10.94
CA GLY A 360 -2.62 21.77 -10.98
C GLY A 360 -3.41 21.45 -9.71
N GLU A 361 -3.42 20.20 -9.25
CA GLU A 361 -4.05 19.80 -7.98
C GLU A 361 -3.44 20.53 -6.78
N THR A 362 -2.11 20.65 -6.76
CA THR A 362 -1.37 21.30 -5.68
C THR A 362 -1.67 22.79 -5.58
N ILE A 363 -1.66 23.49 -6.72
CA ILE A 363 -1.94 24.93 -6.80
C ILE A 363 -3.42 25.20 -6.52
N ALA A 364 -4.33 24.36 -7.00
CA ALA A 364 -5.75 24.43 -6.66
C ALA A 364 -5.96 24.31 -5.14
N TYR A 365 -5.31 23.33 -4.51
CA TYR A 365 -5.32 23.17 -3.05
C TYR A 365 -4.77 24.42 -2.34
N MET A 366 -3.62 24.93 -2.76
CA MET A 366 -3.03 26.18 -2.21
C MET A 366 -3.97 27.39 -2.36
N SER A 367 -4.76 27.46 -3.43
CA SER A 367 -5.70 28.56 -3.66
C SER A 367 -6.99 28.48 -2.82
N SER A 368 -7.14 27.46 -1.97
CA SER A 368 -8.34 27.25 -1.17
C SER A 368 -8.50 28.34 -0.11
N SER A 369 -9.44 29.26 -0.35
CA SER A 369 -9.67 30.48 0.43
C SER A 369 -8.45 31.40 0.53
N GLU A 370 -7.50 31.25 -0.40
CA GLU A 370 -6.27 32.02 -0.51
C GLU A 370 -6.08 32.47 -1.97
N THR A 371 -5.67 33.73 -2.18
CA THR A 371 -5.41 34.23 -3.53
C THR A 371 -3.95 33.96 -3.86
N ILE A 372 -3.70 33.32 -5.00
CA ILE A 372 -2.36 33.15 -5.56
C ILE A 372 -2.19 34.19 -6.66
N TYR A 373 -1.13 34.99 -6.56
CA TYR A 373 -0.87 36.11 -7.44
C TYR A 373 0.11 35.77 -8.58
N PRO A 374 0.04 36.49 -9.72
CA PRO A 374 1.08 36.44 -10.74
C PRO A 374 2.46 36.80 -10.16
N GLY A 375 3.46 35.97 -10.45
CA GLY A 375 4.82 36.08 -9.92
C GLY A 375 5.08 35.23 -8.68
N GLU A 376 4.12 34.44 -8.20
CA GLU A 376 4.39 33.38 -7.21
C GLU A 376 5.07 32.18 -7.85
N LEU A 377 6.01 31.56 -7.12
CA LEU A 377 6.77 30.40 -7.55
C LEU A 377 6.44 29.18 -6.68
N ILE A 378 6.09 28.08 -7.34
CA ILE A 378 5.71 26.83 -6.67
C ILE A 378 6.71 25.73 -7.02
N GLY A 379 7.51 25.29 -6.06
CA GLY A 379 8.43 24.17 -6.20
C GLY A 379 7.70 22.83 -6.25
N SER A 380 8.19 21.91 -7.09
CA SER A 380 7.64 20.56 -7.21
C SER A 380 7.99 19.66 -6.02
N GLY A 381 8.89 20.09 -5.15
CA GLY A 381 9.67 19.18 -4.32
C GLY A 381 10.65 18.35 -5.13
N THR A 382 11.53 17.68 -4.42
CA THR A 382 12.70 17.08 -5.04
C THR A 382 12.36 15.89 -5.91
N ILE A 383 12.94 15.89 -7.11
CA ILE A 383 12.82 14.77 -8.05
C ILE A 383 13.50 13.52 -7.44
N PRO A 384 12.89 12.32 -7.54
CA PRO A 384 13.41 11.12 -6.90
C PRO A 384 14.88 10.81 -7.19
N ASN A 385 15.65 10.54 -6.13
CA ASN A 385 17.10 10.31 -6.12
C ASN A 385 17.97 11.53 -6.46
N MET A 386 17.39 12.72 -6.62
CA MET A 386 18.11 13.93 -6.99
C MET A 386 18.40 14.87 -5.81
N ALA A 387 18.19 14.38 -4.58
CA ALA A 387 18.85 14.92 -3.39
C ALA A 387 20.14 14.15 -3.06
N GLY A 388 21.16 14.83 -2.54
CA GLY A 388 22.39 14.18 -2.08
C GLY A 388 22.15 13.20 -0.93
N ILE A 389 21.21 13.48 -0.02
CA ILE A 389 20.87 12.56 1.08
C ILE A 389 20.36 11.19 0.59
N GLU A 390 19.71 11.13 -0.58
CA GLU A 390 19.18 9.89 -1.15
C GLU A 390 20.27 9.02 -1.76
N ASN A 391 21.34 9.63 -2.27
CA ASN A 391 22.45 8.96 -2.96
C ASN A 391 23.74 8.90 -2.12
N GLY A 392 23.72 9.41 -0.89
CA GLY A 392 24.85 9.38 0.05
C GLY A 392 25.90 10.46 -0.20
N THR A 393 25.54 11.52 -0.92
CA THR A 393 26.41 12.65 -1.22
C THR A 393 26.16 13.79 -0.23
N GLN A 394 27.24 14.45 0.20
CA GLN A 394 27.20 15.64 1.05
C GLN A 394 28.02 16.73 0.38
N LEU A 395 27.51 17.96 0.35
CA LEU A 395 28.27 19.12 -0.09
C LEU A 395 29.27 19.58 0.98
N ARG A 396 30.48 19.92 0.55
CA ARG A 396 31.57 20.46 1.37
C ARG A 396 31.91 21.88 0.97
N GLU A 397 32.55 22.62 1.88
CA GLU A 397 33.13 23.92 1.57
C GLU A 397 34.09 23.80 0.37
N GLY A 398 33.96 24.70 -0.60
CA GLY A 398 34.76 24.71 -1.82
C GLY A 398 34.21 23.85 -2.96
N ASP A 399 33.23 22.97 -2.73
CA ASP A 399 32.63 22.18 -3.80
C ASP A 399 31.92 23.07 -4.83
N THR A 400 31.93 22.65 -6.09
CA THR A 400 31.08 23.21 -7.14
C THR A 400 30.02 22.19 -7.51
N VAL A 401 28.76 22.53 -7.29
CA VAL A 401 27.61 21.66 -7.60
C VAL A 401 26.90 22.18 -8.84
N THR A 402 26.71 21.32 -9.84
CA THR A 402 26.01 21.63 -11.10
C THR A 402 24.84 20.69 -11.28
N LEU A 403 23.64 21.25 -11.29
CA LEU A 403 22.40 20.59 -11.62
C LEU A 403 22.08 20.86 -13.09
N SER A 404 21.54 19.89 -13.82
CA SER A 404 21.17 20.10 -15.22
C SER A 404 19.99 19.26 -15.66
N MET A 405 19.21 19.83 -16.57
CA MET A 405 18.07 19.18 -17.20
C MET A 405 17.78 19.88 -18.53
N GLN A 406 17.62 19.14 -19.62
CA GLN A 406 17.27 19.76 -20.90
C GLN A 406 15.75 19.95 -21.00
N PRO A 407 15.26 21.08 -21.54
CA PRO A 407 15.99 22.23 -22.09
C PRO A 407 16.28 23.34 -21.06
N PHE A 408 16.02 23.13 -19.76
CA PHE A 408 16.28 24.10 -18.68
C PHE A 408 17.76 24.52 -18.56
N GLY A 409 18.69 23.77 -19.15
CA GLY A 409 20.11 24.04 -19.13
C GLY A 409 20.78 23.56 -17.84
N THR A 410 21.70 24.37 -17.32
CA THR A 410 22.52 24.05 -16.15
C THR A 410 22.39 25.13 -15.07
N LEU A 411 22.37 24.69 -13.81
CA LEU A 411 22.37 25.53 -12.62
C LEU A 411 23.54 25.14 -11.73
N THR A 412 24.58 25.98 -11.71
CA THR A 412 25.86 25.75 -11.03
C THR A 412 26.04 26.72 -9.88
N HIS A 413 26.52 26.21 -8.75
CA HIS A 413 26.85 27.01 -7.59
C HIS A 413 28.17 26.56 -6.98
N LYS A 414 28.93 27.52 -6.46
CA LYS A 414 30.12 27.24 -5.64
C LYS A 414 29.71 27.28 -4.17
N ILE A 415 30.12 26.29 -3.39
CA ILE A 415 29.88 26.28 -1.94
C ILE A 415 30.99 27.09 -1.28
N GLY A 416 30.60 28.22 -0.69
CA GLY A 416 31.49 29.14 0.00
C GLY A 416 32.01 28.58 1.32
N PRO A 417 32.92 29.30 1.99
CA PRO A 417 33.37 28.94 3.33
C PRO A 417 32.21 29.00 4.32
N LYS A 418 32.36 28.26 5.42
CA LYS A 418 31.36 28.28 6.49
C LYS A 418 31.33 29.61 7.22
N ASP A 419 30.12 30.16 7.37
CA ASP A 419 29.90 31.45 8.01
C ASP A 419 30.48 31.49 9.42
N LYS A 420 31.10 32.62 9.77
CA LYS A 420 31.62 32.87 11.10
C LYS A 420 30.68 33.81 11.83
N VAL A 421 30.18 33.39 12.99
CA VAL A 421 29.36 34.22 13.87
C VAL A 421 30.16 34.71 15.08
N ASN A 422 29.78 35.88 15.59
CA ASN A 422 30.33 36.42 16.82
C ASN A 422 30.03 35.47 18.00
N ARG A 423 30.95 35.34 18.97
CA ARG A 423 30.77 34.53 20.21
C ARG A 423 29.55 34.94 21.04
N ASN A 424 29.03 36.16 20.83
CA ASN A 424 27.80 36.61 21.48
C ASN A 424 26.51 36.22 20.75
N HIS A 425 26.59 35.52 19.62
CA HIS A 425 25.42 35.08 18.86
C HIS A 425 24.53 34.13 19.69
N TRP A 426 23.21 34.31 19.60
CA TRP A 426 22.23 33.58 20.44
C TRP A 426 22.27 32.06 20.25
N ARG A 427 22.66 31.61 19.05
CA ARG A 427 22.79 30.19 18.67
C ARG A 427 24.22 29.66 18.84
N ASP A 428 25.10 30.37 19.56
CA ASP A 428 26.45 29.86 19.86
C ASP A 428 26.33 28.52 20.61
N PRO A 429 26.84 27.41 20.03
CA PRO A 429 26.81 26.08 20.64
C PRO A 429 27.38 26.04 22.07
N LYS A 430 28.28 26.99 22.41
CA LYS A 430 28.92 27.07 23.73
C LYS A 430 28.07 27.78 24.80
N LYS A 431 27.07 28.59 24.42
CA LYS A 431 26.17 29.28 25.38
C LYS A 431 24.92 28.48 25.75
N ASN A 432 24.41 27.65 24.83
CA ASN A 432 23.15 26.92 25.00
C ASN A 432 23.35 25.42 25.28
N SER A 433 24.29 25.06 26.15
CA SER A 433 24.31 23.73 26.76
C SER A 433 23.42 23.70 28.02
N ARG A 434 22.12 24.00 27.87
CA ARG A 434 21.16 23.40 28.82
C ARG A 434 21.07 21.95 28.40
N SER A 435 21.93 21.12 28.99
CA SER A 435 21.93 19.68 28.78
C SER A 435 20.50 19.16 29.01
N ALA A 436 19.79 18.81 27.94
CA ALA A 436 18.69 17.89 28.07
C ALA A 436 19.27 16.64 28.75
N PRO A 437 18.65 16.11 29.82
CA PRO A 437 19.20 14.97 30.50
C PRO A 437 19.34 13.83 29.49
N LEU A 438 20.47 13.12 29.56
CA LEU A 438 20.81 11.92 28.78
C LEU A 438 19.75 10.79 28.86
N GLY A 439 18.62 11.02 29.53
CA GLY A 439 17.57 10.07 29.79
C GLY A 439 16.82 9.60 28.54
N ILE A 440 16.63 10.41 27.49
CA ILE A 440 15.75 9.97 26.38
C ILE A 440 16.43 8.94 25.47
N CYS A 441 17.73 9.08 25.19
CA CYS A 441 18.47 8.07 24.42
C CYS A 441 18.73 6.81 25.24
N PHE A 442 19.03 6.94 26.53
CA PHE A 442 19.23 5.77 27.40
C PHE A 442 17.91 5.04 27.65
N THR A 443 16.78 5.75 27.79
CA THR A 443 15.45 5.16 27.98
C THR A 443 14.92 4.53 26.69
N PHE A 444 15.14 5.14 25.52
CA PHE A 444 14.79 4.53 24.24
C PHE A 444 15.68 3.31 23.93
N LEU A 445 16.99 3.39 24.20
CA LEU A 445 17.91 2.27 24.07
C LEU A 445 17.57 1.18 25.09
N LEU A 446 17.17 1.53 26.33
CA LEU A 446 16.66 0.58 27.32
C LEU A 446 15.34 -0.03 26.89
N TYR A 447 14.41 0.70 26.29
CA TYR A 447 13.16 0.12 25.80
C TYR A 447 13.40 -0.79 24.61
N VAL A 448 14.29 -0.42 23.68
CA VAL A 448 14.66 -1.26 22.54
C VAL A 448 15.48 -2.47 23.00
N CYS A 449 16.45 -2.30 23.90
CA CYS A 449 17.20 -3.41 24.50
C CYS A 449 16.32 -4.28 25.38
N PHE A 450 15.35 -3.73 26.12
CA PHE A 450 14.36 -4.49 26.89
C PHE A 450 13.41 -5.24 25.98
N PHE A 451 12.94 -4.62 24.90
CA PHE A 451 12.06 -5.28 23.94
C PHE A 451 12.82 -6.37 23.16
N LEU A 452 14.07 -6.10 22.77
CA LEU A 452 14.96 -7.07 22.14
C LEU A 452 15.47 -8.13 23.12
N SER A 453 15.65 -7.84 24.42
CA SER A 453 16.03 -8.83 25.43
C SER A 453 14.83 -9.63 25.93
N VAL A 454 13.62 -9.08 25.85
CA VAL A 454 12.38 -9.84 26.03
C VAL A 454 12.19 -10.74 24.82
N ILE A 455 12.35 -10.25 23.59
CA ILE A 455 12.27 -11.10 22.37
C ILE A 455 13.40 -12.13 22.32
N ALA A 456 14.65 -11.76 22.61
CA ALA A 456 15.80 -12.65 22.64
C ALA A 456 15.78 -13.57 23.87
N GLY A 457 15.28 -13.11 25.02
CA GLY A 457 15.03 -13.94 26.20
C GLY A 457 13.92 -14.96 25.95
N LEU A 458 12.86 -14.57 25.24
CA LEU A 458 11.79 -15.45 24.77
C LEU A 458 12.25 -16.45 23.69
N LEU A 459 13.30 -16.12 22.92
CA LEU A 459 13.84 -16.96 21.85
C LEU A 459 15.03 -17.85 22.27
N PHE A 460 15.82 -17.47 23.28
CA PHE A 460 17.09 -18.13 23.60
C PHE A 460 17.25 -18.60 25.05
N TYR A 461 16.41 -18.18 26.00
CA TYR A 461 16.52 -18.62 27.39
C TYR A 461 15.17 -18.95 28.00
N LEU A 462 14.71 -20.19 27.78
CA LEU A 462 14.29 -21.09 28.86
C LEU A 462 14.23 -22.54 28.31
N PRO A 463 14.77 -23.52 29.05
CA PRO A 463 14.77 -24.93 28.67
C PRO A 463 13.37 -25.53 28.80
N THR A 464 13.04 -26.44 27.88
CA THR A 464 11.78 -27.19 27.89
C THR A 464 11.75 -28.19 29.03
N GLY A 465 10.91 -27.94 30.03
CA GLY A 465 10.38 -28.99 30.90
C GLY A 465 9.24 -29.73 30.20
N VAL A 466 9.56 -30.59 29.22
CA VAL A 466 8.73 -31.72 28.75
C VAL A 466 9.69 -32.81 28.27
N ASP A 467 9.48 -34.03 28.76
CA ASP A 467 10.17 -35.26 28.36
C ASP A 467 10.11 -35.45 26.83
N THR A 468 11.27 -35.45 26.16
CA THR A 468 11.42 -35.63 24.71
C THR A 468 11.54 -37.10 24.31
N ARG A 469 11.00 -38.04 25.08
CA ARG A 469 10.93 -39.44 24.62
C ARG A 469 10.00 -39.52 23.41
N TYR A 470 10.66 -39.55 22.25
CA TYR A 470 10.10 -39.77 20.93
C TYR A 470 9.11 -40.94 20.95
N TRP A 471 7.88 -40.64 20.54
CA TRP A 471 7.02 -41.64 19.94
C TRP A 471 7.57 -41.91 18.53
N LEU A 472 7.87 -43.17 18.20
CA LEU A 472 8.41 -43.54 16.89
C LEU A 472 7.30 -43.44 15.85
N GLU A 473 7.37 -42.41 15.01
CA GLU A 473 6.45 -42.19 13.91
C GLU A 473 6.49 -43.37 12.93
N PRO A 474 5.34 -44.00 12.59
CA PRO A 474 5.27 -44.81 11.38
C PRO A 474 5.46 -43.90 10.15
N PRO A 475 6.09 -44.38 9.06
CA PRO A 475 6.33 -43.57 7.88
C PRO A 475 5.01 -42.99 7.34
N ALA A 476 4.89 -41.66 7.37
CA ALA A 476 3.70 -40.96 6.89
C ALA A 476 3.59 -41.09 5.37
N LYS A 477 2.42 -41.49 4.87
CA LYS A 477 2.11 -41.37 3.44
C LYS A 477 1.82 -39.90 3.15
N THR A 478 2.59 -39.28 2.27
CA THR A 478 2.36 -37.89 1.83
C THR A 478 1.05 -37.79 1.06
N PHE A 479 0.33 -36.66 1.12
CA PHE A 479 -0.86 -36.44 0.27
C PHE A 479 -0.55 -36.66 -1.22
N GLU A 480 0.69 -36.43 -1.66
CA GLU A 480 1.15 -36.70 -3.03
C GLU A 480 1.04 -38.18 -3.44
N GLN A 481 1.14 -39.12 -2.48
CA GLN A 481 1.06 -40.56 -2.74
C GLN A 481 -0.34 -41.16 -2.56
N ILE A 482 -1.29 -40.46 -1.92
CA ILE A 482 -2.67 -40.94 -1.67
C ILE A 482 -3.63 -40.29 -2.67
N SER A 483 -3.33 -40.41 -3.98
CA SER A 483 -4.08 -39.82 -5.09
C SER A 483 -4.01 -38.29 -5.23
N ALA A 484 -3.76 -37.84 -6.46
CA ALA A 484 -3.92 -36.46 -6.87
C ALA A 484 -5.32 -35.95 -6.47
N PRO A 485 -5.46 -34.70 -6.00
CA PRO A 485 -6.77 -34.13 -5.70
C PRO A 485 -7.67 -34.38 -6.91
N ILE A 486 -8.85 -34.97 -6.72
CA ILE A 486 -9.86 -34.99 -7.78
C ILE A 486 -10.33 -33.53 -7.92
N TYR A 487 -9.64 -32.78 -8.77
CA TYR A 487 -9.80 -31.35 -9.07
C TYR A 487 -11.18 -31.00 -9.67
N TYR A 488 -12.16 -31.90 -9.64
CA TYR A 488 -13.38 -31.82 -10.43
C TYR A 488 -14.61 -31.23 -9.73
N VAL A 489 -14.57 -30.98 -8.41
CA VAL A 489 -15.63 -30.12 -7.83
C VAL A 489 -15.62 -28.75 -8.50
N GLN A 490 -14.47 -28.28 -9.02
CA GLN A 490 -14.29 -26.93 -9.56
C GLN A 490 -14.61 -26.78 -11.07
N LYS A 491 -14.86 -27.88 -11.79
CA LYS A 491 -14.96 -27.89 -13.27
C LYS A 491 -16.32 -28.32 -13.83
N SER A 492 -17.37 -28.44 -13.01
CA SER A 492 -18.71 -28.64 -13.54
C SER A 492 -19.19 -27.38 -14.26
N GLU A 493 -19.49 -27.49 -15.56
CA GLU A 493 -19.98 -26.41 -16.41
C GLU A 493 -21.31 -25.82 -15.91
N ASN A 494 -22.01 -26.54 -15.03
CA ASN A 494 -23.32 -26.20 -14.46
C ASN A 494 -23.25 -25.56 -13.06
N MET A 495 -22.06 -25.20 -12.57
CA MET A 495 -21.92 -24.48 -11.30
C MET A 495 -22.21 -22.99 -11.43
N ASP A 496 -22.98 -22.46 -10.47
CA ASP A 496 -23.27 -21.03 -10.31
C ASP A 496 -21.94 -20.20 -10.33
N PRO A 497 -21.91 -19.01 -10.96
CA PRO A 497 -20.73 -18.14 -11.05
C PRO A 497 -19.97 -17.92 -9.74
N ILE A 498 -20.64 -17.95 -8.59
CA ILE A 498 -20.02 -17.85 -7.26
C ILE A 498 -19.04 -19.01 -7.00
N TYR A 499 -19.31 -20.18 -7.58
CA TYR A 499 -18.52 -21.42 -7.45
C TYR A 499 -17.62 -21.70 -8.66
N LYS A 500 -17.66 -20.86 -9.71
CA LYS A 500 -16.83 -20.99 -10.93
C LYS A 500 -15.32 -20.95 -10.64
N ASN A 501 -14.92 -20.41 -9.48
CA ASN A 501 -13.54 -20.41 -8.99
C ASN A 501 -13.25 -21.53 -7.95
N GLY A 502 -14.23 -22.39 -7.65
CA GLY A 502 -14.03 -23.61 -6.88
C GLY A 502 -13.83 -23.46 -5.37
N ASN A 503 -14.23 -22.34 -4.77
CA ASN A 503 -14.01 -22.09 -3.34
C ASN A 503 -15.33 -22.26 -2.54
N PHE A 504 -15.50 -23.43 -1.91
CA PHE A 504 -16.45 -23.58 -0.81
C PHE A 504 -15.80 -23.01 0.44
N TYR A 505 -16.08 -21.75 0.76
CA TYR A 505 -15.44 -21.13 1.90
C TYR A 505 -16.01 -21.69 3.20
N SER A 506 -15.20 -22.53 3.82
CA SER A 506 -15.31 -22.97 5.20
C SER A 506 -16.39 -24.01 5.54
N PRO A 507 -16.42 -25.18 4.90
CA PRO A 507 -17.03 -26.35 5.52
C PRO A 507 -16.12 -26.83 6.66
N GLU A 508 -16.47 -26.47 7.91
CA GLU A 508 -15.72 -26.93 9.08
C GLU A 508 -16.04 -28.39 9.46
N SER A 509 -17.25 -28.87 9.09
CA SER A 509 -17.67 -30.26 9.22
C SER A 509 -18.68 -30.69 8.13
N PHE A 510 -18.80 -31.98 7.88
CA PHE A 510 -19.68 -32.61 6.89
C PHE A 510 -20.63 -33.64 7.51
N THR A 511 -21.76 -33.84 6.85
CA THR A 511 -22.53 -35.07 6.98
C THR A 511 -23.02 -35.53 5.61
N VAL A 512 -23.04 -36.84 5.38
CA VAL A 512 -23.43 -37.41 4.09
C VAL A 512 -24.73 -38.19 4.25
N ARG A 513 -25.72 -37.89 3.41
CA ARG A 513 -27.01 -38.59 3.40
C ARG A 513 -27.57 -38.66 2.00
N ASN A 514 -28.02 -39.84 1.58
CA ASN A 514 -28.65 -40.06 0.27
C ASN A 514 -27.82 -39.50 -0.90
N GLY A 515 -26.49 -39.69 -0.91
CA GLY A 515 -25.60 -39.16 -1.94
C GLY A 515 -25.41 -37.64 -1.93
N TYR A 516 -25.92 -36.92 -0.93
CA TYR A 516 -25.68 -35.50 -0.73
C TYR A 516 -24.67 -35.27 0.39
N ILE A 517 -23.73 -34.37 0.16
CA ILE A 517 -22.84 -33.81 1.20
C ILE A 517 -23.50 -32.54 1.72
N TYR A 518 -23.74 -32.48 3.02
CA TYR A 518 -24.26 -31.31 3.74
C TYR A 518 -23.14 -30.61 4.47
N SER A 519 -23.13 -29.28 4.43
CA SER A 519 -22.20 -28.46 5.20
C SER A 519 -22.75 -27.08 5.51
N GLY A 520 -22.35 -26.55 6.66
CA GLY A 520 -22.41 -25.12 6.95
C GLY A 520 -21.31 -24.35 6.22
N LEU A 521 -21.55 -23.09 5.88
CA LEU A 521 -20.60 -22.20 5.23
C LEU A 521 -20.39 -20.90 6.02
N TYR A 522 -19.35 -20.15 5.64
CA TYR A 522 -18.99 -18.87 6.28
C TYR A 522 -20.06 -17.78 6.21
N ASP A 523 -20.94 -17.81 5.22
CA ASP A 523 -22.05 -16.86 5.08
C ASP A 523 -23.26 -17.20 5.96
N GLY A 524 -23.16 -18.21 6.84
CA GLY A 524 -24.27 -18.68 7.65
C GLY A 524 -25.25 -19.59 6.89
N SER A 525 -24.99 -19.91 5.62
CA SER A 525 -25.84 -20.83 4.86
C SER A 525 -25.53 -22.29 5.21
N ILE A 526 -26.58 -23.11 5.24
CA ILE A 526 -26.49 -24.57 5.21
C ILE A 526 -26.82 -25.01 3.79
N ARG A 527 -25.88 -25.70 3.15
CA ARG A 527 -26.01 -26.13 1.76
C ARG A 527 -25.78 -27.62 1.61
N ARG A 528 -26.26 -28.17 0.50
CA ARG A 528 -26.00 -29.54 0.10
C ARG A 528 -25.57 -29.64 -1.36
N VAL A 529 -24.74 -30.63 -1.67
CA VAL A 529 -24.32 -30.94 -3.04
C VAL A 529 -24.47 -32.44 -3.30
N LYS A 530 -25.13 -32.80 -4.40
CA LYS A 530 -25.25 -34.20 -4.81
C LYS A 530 -23.92 -34.66 -5.40
N VAL A 531 -23.46 -35.82 -4.98
CA VAL A 531 -22.27 -36.48 -5.56
C VAL A 531 -22.67 -37.86 -6.04
N LEU A 532 -22.51 -38.06 -7.34
CA LEU A 532 -22.73 -39.31 -8.04
C LEU A 532 -21.39 -39.82 -8.58
N ALA A 533 -21.28 -41.12 -8.80
CA ALA A 533 -20.08 -41.73 -9.33
C ALA A 533 -20.38 -42.88 -10.29
N ARG A 534 -19.43 -43.16 -11.19
CA ARG A 534 -19.50 -44.29 -12.12
C ARG A 534 -18.10 -44.85 -12.42
N ASN A 535 -18.05 -46.10 -12.84
CA ASN A 535 -16.83 -46.68 -13.38
C ASN A 535 -16.64 -46.19 -14.82
N SER A 536 -15.54 -45.50 -15.09
CA SER A 536 -15.09 -45.13 -16.43
C SER A 536 -14.72 -46.37 -17.25
N SER A 537 -14.76 -46.25 -18.57
CA SER A 537 -14.24 -47.27 -19.50
C SER A 537 -12.74 -47.54 -19.30
N SER A 538 -12.02 -46.59 -18.71
CA SER A 538 -10.60 -46.71 -18.32
C SER A 538 -10.36 -47.44 -16.99
N GLY A 539 -11.42 -47.83 -16.27
CA GLY A 539 -11.33 -48.46 -14.94
C GLY A 539 -11.16 -47.46 -13.77
N GLN A 540 -11.15 -46.16 -14.03
CA GLN A 540 -11.14 -45.10 -13.00
C GLN A 540 -12.56 -44.74 -12.55
N ILE A 541 -12.72 -44.26 -11.32
CA ILE A 541 -14.00 -43.73 -10.86
C ILE A 541 -14.15 -42.28 -11.33
N GLU A 542 -15.19 -42.03 -12.11
CA GLU A 542 -15.64 -40.68 -12.47
C GLU A 542 -16.65 -40.19 -11.43
N PHE A 543 -16.58 -38.90 -11.08
CA PHE A 543 -17.51 -38.24 -10.17
C PHE A 543 -18.29 -37.15 -10.90
N ASP A 544 -19.60 -37.09 -10.64
CA ASP A 544 -20.47 -35.98 -11.04
C ASP A 544 -20.95 -35.21 -9.80
N TYR A 545 -20.82 -33.89 -9.88
CA TYR A 545 -21.17 -32.97 -8.81
C TYR A 545 -22.35 -32.12 -9.27
N GLY A 546 -23.50 -32.33 -8.65
CA GLY A 546 -24.70 -31.53 -8.92
C GLY A 546 -24.54 -30.07 -8.51
N THR A 547 -25.48 -29.22 -8.93
CA THR A 547 -25.52 -27.82 -8.50
C THR A 547 -25.74 -27.73 -6.98
N PRO A 548 -24.96 -26.93 -6.24
CA PRO A 548 -25.18 -26.74 -4.80
C PRO A 548 -26.55 -26.15 -4.51
N GLU A 549 -27.31 -26.81 -3.63
CA GLU A 549 -28.63 -26.37 -3.20
C GLU A 549 -28.55 -25.71 -1.82
N ILE A 550 -29.25 -24.58 -1.64
CA ILE A 550 -29.39 -23.95 -0.33
C ILE A 550 -30.49 -24.70 0.43
N VAL A 551 -30.13 -25.27 1.59
CA VAL A 551 -31.10 -25.89 2.50
C VAL A 551 -31.82 -24.78 3.27
N THR A 552 -31.06 -23.92 3.94
CA THR A 552 -31.56 -22.75 4.68
C THR A 552 -30.40 -21.86 5.14
N TYR A 553 -30.69 -20.81 5.91
CA TYR A 553 -29.69 -19.99 6.60
C TYR A 553 -29.87 -20.07 8.12
N SER A 554 -28.76 -20.07 8.85
CA SER A 554 -28.74 -20.12 10.32
C SER A 554 -29.57 -19.01 10.97
N PHE A 555 -29.66 -17.82 10.37
CA PHE A 555 -30.40 -16.68 10.95
C PHE A 555 -31.93 -16.73 10.73
N MET A 556 -32.45 -17.71 9.98
CA MET A 556 -33.89 -17.78 9.62
C MET A 556 -34.83 -18.08 10.79
N TRP A 557 -34.30 -18.45 11.97
CA TRP A 557 -35.11 -18.57 13.19
C TRP A 557 -35.52 -17.19 13.75
N LYS A 558 -34.81 -16.11 13.38
CA LYS A 558 -35.09 -14.76 13.88
C LYS A 558 -36.40 -14.24 13.29
N THR A 559 -37.19 -13.55 14.10
CA THR A 559 -38.44 -12.91 13.69
C THR A 559 -38.30 -11.42 13.41
N HIS A 560 -37.21 -10.79 13.90
CA HIS A 560 -36.93 -9.36 13.77
C HIS A 560 -35.48 -9.16 13.31
N ASN A 561 -35.22 -8.10 12.55
CA ASN A 561 -33.88 -7.75 12.04
C ASN A 561 -33.21 -8.91 11.29
N VAL A 562 -34.00 -9.64 10.49
CA VAL A 562 -33.50 -10.75 9.68
C VAL A 562 -32.59 -10.18 8.58
N PRO A 563 -31.30 -10.54 8.54
CA PRO A 563 -30.42 -10.07 7.49
C PRO A 563 -30.85 -10.66 6.14
N THR A 564 -30.60 -9.92 5.05
CA THR A 564 -30.86 -10.46 3.71
C THR A 564 -29.78 -11.46 3.32
N PRO A 565 -30.11 -12.53 2.58
CA PRO A 565 -29.12 -13.46 2.05
C PRO A 565 -27.97 -12.76 1.31
N GLU A 566 -28.24 -11.70 0.56
CA GLU A 566 -27.24 -10.92 -0.18
C GLU A 566 -26.24 -10.21 0.76
N LYS A 567 -26.72 -9.74 1.92
CA LYS A 567 -25.87 -9.12 2.96
C LYS A 567 -24.85 -10.12 3.51
N CYS A 568 -25.28 -11.37 3.72
CA CYS A 568 -24.41 -12.43 4.24
C CYS A 568 -23.52 -13.06 3.15
N SER A 569 -23.96 -13.09 1.88
CA SER A 569 -23.30 -13.80 0.77
C SER A 569 -22.39 -12.95 -0.14
N ASN A 570 -22.26 -11.63 0.08
CA ASN A 570 -21.50 -10.74 -0.82
C ASN A 570 -20.04 -11.22 -1.08
N PRO A 571 -19.68 -11.58 -2.34
CA PRO A 571 -18.39 -12.15 -2.76
C PRO A 571 -17.17 -11.28 -2.52
N GLN A 572 -17.30 -9.95 -2.50
CA GLN A 572 -16.15 -9.04 -2.31
C GLN A 572 -15.46 -9.21 -0.96
N HIS A 573 -16.12 -9.89 -0.02
CA HIS A 573 -15.51 -10.19 1.25
C HIS A 573 -15.75 -11.61 1.77
N VAL A 574 -15.93 -12.53 0.83
CA VAL A 574 -15.71 -13.96 1.05
C VAL A 574 -14.20 -14.23 0.91
N GLY A 575 -13.55 -14.81 1.94
CA GLY A 575 -12.13 -15.17 1.90
C GLY A 575 -11.11 -14.08 2.26
N LYS A 576 -11.55 -12.86 2.60
CA LYS A 576 -10.75 -11.88 3.36
C LYS A 576 -11.10 -12.02 4.84
N PRO A 577 -10.18 -11.79 5.80
CA PRO A 577 -10.53 -11.67 7.22
C PRO A 577 -11.52 -10.51 7.35
N ARG A 578 -12.82 -10.81 7.27
CA ARG A 578 -13.90 -9.82 7.21
C ARG A 578 -14.30 -9.44 8.63
N ASP A 579 -14.66 -8.17 8.73
CA ASP A 579 -15.35 -7.51 9.83
C ASP A 579 -16.16 -8.48 10.71
N ALA A 580 -15.68 -8.73 11.92
CA ALA A 580 -16.28 -9.61 12.93
C ALA A 580 -17.75 -9.26 13.27
N THR A 581 -18.24 -8.14 12.76
CA THR A 581 -19.60 -7.60 12.95
C THR A 581 -20.67 -8.41 12.23
N LEU A 582 -20.41 -8.92 11.01
CA LEU A 582 -21.44 -9.63 10.21
C LEU A 582 -21.70 -11.06 10.70
N GLU A 583 -20.69 -11.75 11.23
CA GLU A 583 -20.84 -13.12 11.74
C GLU A 583 -21.85 -13.19 12.90
N LYS A 584 -21.89 -12.16 13.75
CA LYS A 584 -22.90 -12.03 14.82
C LYS A 584 -24.33 -11.97 14.29
N GLU A 585 -24.52 -11.44 13.09
CA GLU A 585 -25.84 -11.31 12.47
C GLU A 585 -26.23 -12.52 11.63
N CYS A 586 -25.29 -13.06 10.84
CA CYS A 586 -25.51 -14.14 9.88
C CYS A 586 -25.37 -15.55 10.49
N GLY A 587 -24.65 -15.69 11.61
CA GLY A 587 -24.35 -16.98 12.21
C GLY A 587 -23.14 -17.68 11.57
N ARG A 588 -22.76 -18.80 12.18
CA ARG A 588 -21.59 -19.60 11.82
C ARG A 588 -21.86 -21.08 12.09
N PRO A 589 -22.51 -21.80 11.17
CA PRO A 589 -22.79 -23.23 11.33
C PRO A 589 -21.49 -24.04 11.24
N LEU A 590 -21.14 -24.71 12.34
CA LEU A 590 -19.88 -25.47 12.47
C LEU A 590 -20.06 -26.97 12.26
N GLN A 591 -21.18 -27.56 12.71
CA GLN A 591 -21.48 -28.97 12.48
C GLN A 591 -22.98 -29.22 12.28
N ALA A 592 -23.31 -30.25 11.48
CA ALA A 592 -24.68 -30.66 11.22
C ALA A 592 -24.82 -32.19 11.27
N LYS A 593 -25.88 -32.71 11.89
CA LYS A 593 -26.22 -34.15 11.89
C LYS A 593 -27.72 -34.37 11.77
N PHE A 594 -28.08 -35.48 11.15
CA PHE A 594 -29.47 -35.93 11.05
C PHE A 594 -29.85 -36.83 12.23
N ASP A 595 -31.08 -36.69 12.72
CA ASP A 595 -31.70 -37.72 13.55
C ASP A 595 -32.28 -38.88 12.71
N ARG A 596 -32.86 -39.88 13.39
CA ARG A 596 -33.46 -41.04 12.72
C ARG A 596 -34.68 -40.66 11.89
N GLN A 597 -35.40 -39.61 12.25
CA GLN A 597 -36.59 -39.12 11.53
C GLN A 597 -36.21 -38.24 10.33
N GLY A 598 -34.95 -37.87 10.18
CA GLY A 598 -34.43 -37.05 9.09
C GLY A 598 -34.65 -35.55 9.30
N VAL A 599 -34.78 -35.12 10.55
CA VAL A 599 -34.63 -33.73 10.98
C VAL A 599 -33.13 -33.42 11.05
N LEU A 600 -32.74 -32.22 10.61
CA LEU A 600 -31.35 -31.78 10.62
C LEU A 600 -31.10 -30.89 11.84
N TYR A 601 -30.14 -31.26 12.69
CA TYR A 601 -29.67 -30.43 13.78
C TYR A 601 -28.32 -29.81 13.42
N VAL A 602 -28.16 -28.53 13.74
CA VAL A 602 -26.96 -27.75 13.40
C VAL A 602 -26.45 -27.03 14.64
N THR A 603 -25.16 -27.13 14.93
CA THR A 603 -24.47 -26.26 15.88
C THR A 603 -23.98 -25.01 15.16
N ASP A 604 -24.44 -23.87 15.63
CA ASP A 604 -24.02 -22.57 15.18
C ASP A 604 -23.22 -21.88 16.29
N ALA A 605 -22.00 -21.43 16.00
CA ALA A 605 -21.12 -20.82 16.99
C ALA A 605 -21.69 -19.52 17.59
N VAL A 606 -22.67 -18.90 16.94
CA VAL A 606 -23.31 -17.68 17.40
C VAL A 606 -24.68 -17.98 17.98
N PHE A 607 -25.46 -18.88 17.37
CA PHE A 607 -26.86 -19.10 17.74
C PHE A 607 -27.11 -20.33 18.62
N GLY A 608 -26.12 -21.19 18.85
CA GLY A 608 -26.28 -22.42 19.63
C GLY A 608 -26.80 -23.59 18.78
N LEU A 609 -27.70 -24.38 19.35
CA LEU A 609 -28.30 -25.55 18.67
C LEU A 609 -29.55 -25.15 17.90
N LEU A 610 -29.55 -25.40 16.60
CA LEU A 610 -30.65 -25.18 15.68
C LEU A 610 -31.26 -26.52 15.25
N LYS A 611 -32.59 -26.53 15.11
CA LYS A 611 -33.37 -27.63 14.54
C LYS A 611 -33.97 -27.18 13.22
N ILE A 612 -33.72 -27.93 12.16
CA ILE A 612 -34.21 -27.66 10.81
C ILE A 612 -35.13 -28.80 10.41
N SER A 613 -36.40 -28.47 10.16
CA SER A 613 -37.46 -29.44 9.86
C SER A 613 -38.48 -28.90 8.86
N SER A 614 -39.20 -29.78 8.16
CA SER A 614 -40.38 -29.42 7.35
C SER A 614 -41.61 -29.24 8.24
N ARG A 615 -42.47 -28.24 7.97
CA ARG A 615 -43.75 -28.05 8.69
C ARG A 615 -44.70 -29.23 8.52
N LYS A 616 -44.70 -29.86 7.34
CA LYS A 616 -45.59 -30.97 7.01
C LYS A 616 -45.12 -32.29 7.63
N ASN A 617 -43.88 -32.69 7.36
CA ASN A 617 -43.43 -34.07 7.60
C ASN A 617 -42.21 -34.19 8.54
N GLN A 618 -41.76 -33.08 9.14
CA GLN A 618 -40.54 -32.95 9.96
C GLN A 618 -39.22 -33.23 9.20
N LYS A 619 -39.15 -34.29 8.39
CA LYS A 619 -38.02 -34.61 7.52
C LYS A 619 -37.82 -33.52 6.47
N ILE A 620 -36.56 -33.09 6.28
CA ILE A 620 -36.23 -32.02 5.32
C ILE A 620 -36.06 -32.51 3.88
N GLU A 621 -36.02 -33.83 3.68
CA GLU A 621 -35.91 -34.48 2.37
C GLU A 621 -37.14 -35.36 2.08
N HIS A 622 -37.62 -35.33 0.85
CA HIS A 622 -38.55 -36.33 0.33
C HIS A 622 -37.82 -37.65 -0.01
N ASP A 623 -38.56 -38.75 -0.21
CA ASP A 623 -37.94 -40.06 -0.51
C ASP A 623 -37.24 -40.12 -1.86
N ASN A 624 -37.59 -39.21 -2.76
CA ASN A 624 -36.89 -39.00 -4.03
C ASN A 624 -35.61 -38.15 -3.86
N GLY A 625 -35.28 -37.66 -2.66
CA GLY A 625 -34.11 -36.84 -2.36
C GLY A 625 -34.29 -35.32 -2.52
N THR A 626 -35.45 -34.82 -2.96
CA THR A 626 -35.68 -33.35 -3.08
C THR A 626 -35.91 -32.70 -1.72
N LEU A 627 -35.49 -31.44 -1.55
CA LEU A 627 -35.78 -30.67 -0.33
C LEU A 627 -37.28 -30.42 -0.18
N ALA A 628 -37.74 -30.38 1.07
CA ALA A 628 -39.06 -29.89 1.41
C ALA A 628 -39.17 -28.38 1.10
N LEU A 629 -40.30 -27.94 0.56
CA LEU A 629 -40.54 -26.51 0.24
C LEU A 629 -40.83 -25.65 1.48
N ASP A 630 -41.14 -26.27 2.61
CA ASP A 630 -41.63 -25.64 3.84
C ASP A 630 -40.66 -25.84 5.01
N ILE A 631 -39.36 -25.67 4.75
CA ILE A 631 -38.30 -25.74 5.77
C ILE A 631 -38.49 -24.63 6.81
N VAL A 632 -38.36 -24.99 8.08
CA VAL A 632 -38.38 -24.10 9.24
C VAL A 632 -37.14 -24.34 10.07
N VAL A 633 -36.59 -23.23 10.59
CA VAL A 633 -35.46 -23.23 11.52
C VAL A 633 -35.97 -22.80 12.89
N GLU A 634 -35.78 -23.66 13.90
CA GLU A 634 -36.07 -23.39 15.31
C GLU A 634 -34.75 -23.34 16.09
N ARG A 635 -34.52 -22.30 16.88
CA ARG A 635 -33.41 -22.28 17.85
C ARG A 635 -33.86 -23.03 19.11
N VAL A 636 -33.35 -24.24 19.30
CA VAL A 636 -33.81 -25.14 20.38
C VAL A 636 -33.01 -24.99 21.66
N LEU A 637 -31.75 -24.56 21.58
CA LEU A 637 -30.92 -24.30 22.75
C LEU A 637 -29.90 -23.21 22.45
N GLU A 638 -29.85 -22.18 23.29
CA GLU A 638 -28.84 -21.12 23.19
C GLU A 638 -27.58 -21.56 23.94
N ILE A 639 -26.48 -21.73 23.21
CA ILE A 639 -25.17 -22.11 23.74
C ILE A 639 -24.15 -21.13 23.17
N PRO A 640 -23.41 -20.38 24.00
CA PRO A 640 -22.39 -19.47 23.51
C PRO A 640 -21.26 -20.29 22.87
N PHE A 641 -20.86 -19.95 21.65
CA PHE A 641 -19.76 -20.64 20.97
C PHE A 641 -19.96 -22.18 20.91
N ALA A 642 -21.15 -22.61 20.51
CA ALA A 642 -21.43 -24.02 20.23
C ALA A 642 -20.61 -24.53 19.04
N ASN A 643 -20.03 -25.72 19.17
CA ASN A 643 -19.05 -26.18 18.20
C ASN A 643 -19.44 -27.50 17.54
N ALA A 644 -19.40 -28.60 18.29
CA ALA A 644 -19.74 -29.93 17.81
C ALA A 644 -21.03 -30.46 18.44
N LEU A 645 -21.69 -31.40 17.77
CA LEU A 645 -22.87 -32.10 18.28
C LEU A 645 -22.86 -33.60 18.02
N ILE A 646 -23.44 -34.34 18.95
CA ILE A 646 -23.68 -35.79 18.84
C ILE A 646 -25.16 -36.03 19.09
N ILE A 647 -25.79 -36.82 18.22
CA ILE A 647 -27.17 -37.29 18.41
C ILE A 647 -27.12 -38.72 18.93
N SER A 648 -27.63 -38.94 20.14
CA SER A 648 -27.83 -40.24 20.77
C SER A 648 -29.21 -40.25 21.40
N GLU A 649 -30.22 -40.47 20.57
CA GLU A 649 -31.64 -40.36 20.93
C GLU A 649 -31.97 -41.09 22.25
N PRO A 650 -32.70 -40.45 23.18
CA PRO A 650 -33.43 -39.18 23.03
C PRO A 650 -32.60 -37.91 23.31
N TYR A 651 -31.27 -38.00 23.39
CA TYR A 651 -30.38 -36.90 23.78
C TYR A 651 -29.56 -36.35 22.61
N ILE A 652 -29.29 -35.05 22.66
CA ILE A 652 -28.26 -34.37 21.85
C ILE A 652 -27.21 -33.83 22.81
N TYR A 653 -25.94 -34.12 22.53
CA TYR A 653 -24.82 -33.56 23.26
C TYR A 653 -24.16 -32.47 22.43
N VAL A 654 -23.81 -31.34 23.05
CA VAL A 654 -23.23 -30.19 22.35
C VAL A 654 -22.00 -29.68 23.11
N SER A 655 -20.87 -29.53 22.42
CA SER A 655 -19.70 -28.87 23.00
C SER A 655 -19.87 -27.36 22.95
N MET A 656 -19.50 -26.73 24.06
CA MET A 656 -19.43 -25.29 24.21
C MET A 656 -17.96 -24.90 24.32
N THR A 657 -17.44 -24.16 23.34
CA THR A 657 -16.01 -23.80 23.32
C THR A 657 -15.66 -22.82 24.43
N SER A 658 -16.47 -21.79 24.66
CA SER A 658 -16.20 -20.77 25.69
C SER A 658 -17.49 -20.11 26.18
N THR A 659 -17.59 -19.95 27.50
CA THR A 659 -18.58 -19.09 28.18
C THR A 659 -18.19 -17.60 28.18
N LYS A 660 -16.90 -17.31 27.97
CA LYS A 660 -16.31 -15.98 28.18
C LYS A 660 -16.15 -15.19 26.89
N PHE A 661 -15.78 -15.87 25.80
CA PHE A 661 -15.48 -15.24 24.52
C PHE A 661 -16.41 -15.77 23.42
N SER A 662 -16.84 -14.88 22.53
CA SER A 662 -17.59 -15.26 21.34
C SER A 662 -16.67 -15.75 20.21
N ARG A 663 -17.24 -16.39 19.19
CA ARG A 663 -16.49 -16.99 18.06
C ARG A 663 -15.48 -16.04 17.39
N ASN A 664 -15.83 -14.78 17.23
CA ASN A 664 -14.94 -13.76 16.66
C ASN A 664 -13.74 -13.40 17.57
N GLN A 665 -13.77 -13.78 18.83
CA GLN A 665 -12.71 -13.58 19.84
C GLN A 665 -11.98 -14.88 20.19
N HIS A 666 -12.11 -15.94 19.37
CA HIS A 666 -11.47 -17.24 19.61
C HIS A 666 -9.95 -17.18 19.84
N ILE A 667 -9.23 -16.20 19.28
CA ILE A 667 -7.79 -16.01 19.56
C ILE A 667 -7.56 -15.57 21.02
N LEU A 668 -8.48 -14.78 21.57
CA LEU A 668 -8.44 -14.40 22.99
C LEU A 668 -8.74 -15.59 23.91
N GLU A 669 -9.66 -16.48 23.52
CA GLU A 669 -9.87 -17.75 24.24
C GLU A 669 -8.59 -18.60 24.23
N ILE A 670 -7.98 -18.79 23.05
CA ILE A 670 -6.72 -19.53 22.90
C ILE A 670 -5.61 -18.89 23.73
N LEU A 671 -5.57 -17.55 23.86
CA LEU A 671 -4.58 -16.84 24.67
C LEU A 671 -4.84 -16.97 26.17
N ASP A 672 -6.10 -16.86 26.58
CA ASP A 672 -6.54 -17.02 27.97
C ASP A 672 -6.11 -18.39 28.50
N GLY A 673 -6.24 -19.45 27.68
CA GLY A 673 -5.85 -20.82 28.03
C GLY A 673 -6.62 -21.38 29.23
N GLY A 674 -7.70 -20.68 29.61
CA GLY A 674 -8.61 -21.01 30.68
C GLY A 674 -9.49 -22.20 30.31
N ALA A 675 -10.19 -22.73 31.30
CA ALA A 675 -11.11 -23.85 31.12
C ALA A 675 -12.54 -23.30 30.97
N ASN A 676 -12.79 -22.48 29.95
CA ASN A 676 -14.06 -21.74 29.82
C ASN A 676 -15.16 -22.53 29.10
N GLY A 677 -14.85 -23.73 28.58
CA GLY A 677 -15.75 -24.58 27.81
C GLY A 677 -16.48 -25.64 28.64
N GLY A 678 -17.38 -26.36 27.99
CA GLY A 678 -18.19 -27.40 28.61
C GLY A 678 -18.95 -28.29 27.63
N LEU A 679 -19.78 -29.17 28.17
CA LEU A 679 -20.60 -30.13 27.45
C LEU A 679 -22.04 -30.05 27.94
N PHE A 680 -22.96 -29.75 27.02
CA PHE A 680 -24.39 -29.75 27.27
C PHE A 680 -25.01 -31.07 26.82
N LYS A 681 -26.04 -31.49 27.55
CA LYS A 681 -26.96 -32.57 27.21
C LYS A 681 -28.36 -31.98 27.08
N TYR A 682 -28.98 -32.17 25.93
CA TYR A 682 -30.31 -31.68 25.58
C TYR A 682 -31.24 -32.86 25.31
N HIS A 683 -32.40 -32.89 25.97
CA HIS A 683 -33.41 -33.93 25.76
C HIS A 683 -34.40 -33.48 24.69
N MET A 684 -34.47 -34.23 23.58
CA MET A 684 -35.20 -33.81 22.36
C MET A 684 -36.72 -33.63 22.58
N GLN A 685 -37.32 -34.47 23.42
CA GLN A 685 -38.77 -34.44 23.70
C GLN A 685 -39.16 -33.45 24.81
N THR A 686 -38.52 -33.52 25.98
CA THR A 686 -38.84 -32.64 27.13
C THR A 686 -38.32 -31.21 26.96
N LYS A 687 -37.45 -30.98 25.96
CA LYS A 687 -36.71 -29.72 25.72
C LYS A 687 -35.86 -29.27 26.92
N GLN A 688 -35.58 -30.16 27.86
CA GLN A 688 -34.72 -29.88 29.00
C GLN A 688 -33.25 -29.94 28.58
N SER A 689 -32.42 -29.09 29.18
CA SER A 689 -30.97 -29.10 28.98
C SER A 689 -30.24 -29.00 30.31
N GLU A 690 -29.08 -29.65 30.38
CA GLU A 690 -28.17 -29.60 31.52
C GLU A 690 -26.71 -29.57 31.03
N MET A 691 -25.83 -28.91 31.78
CA MET A 691 -24.39 -28.99 31.55
C MET A 691 -23.85 -30.19 32.34
N ILE A 692 -23.36 -31.21 31.64
CA ILE A 692 -22.86 -32.44 32.27
C ILE A 692 -21.34 -32.41 32.51
N ALA A 693 -20.63 -31.49 31.87
CA ALA A 693 -19.22 -31.21 32.15
C ALA A 693 -18.90 -29.73 31.95
N SER A 694 -18.17 -29.14 32.90
CA SER A 694 -17.57 -27.81 32.82
C SER A 694 -16.05 -27.93 32.69
N ASP A 695 -15.33 -26.81 32.68
CA ASP A 695 -13.86 -26.74 32.75
C ASP A 695 -13.17 -27.57 31.67
N LEU A 696 -13.67 -27.44 30.43
CA LEU A 696 -13.00 -27.92 29.23
C LEU A 696 -12.24 -26.76 28.58
N HIS A 697 -11.03 -27.02 28.12
CA HIS A 697 -10.17 -26.05 27.45
C HIS A 697 -10.45 -26.03 25.95
N PHE A 698 -11.20 -25.01 25.49
CA PHE A 698 -11.61 -24.87 24.10
C PHE A 698 -12.22 -26.19 23.58
N ALA A 699 -13.37 -26.58 24.13
CA ALA A 699 -14.05 -27.82 23.74
C ALA A 699 -14.48 -27.74 22.27
N ASN A 700 -13.98 -28.66 21.46
CA ASN A 700 -14.11 -28.62 20.01
C ASN A 700 -14.89 -29.84 19.51
N GLY A 701 -14.33 -30.64 18.59
CA GLY A 701 -14.90 -31.89 18.12
C GLY A 701 -15.21 -32.90 19.21
N MET A 702 -16.24 -33.72 18.99
CA MET A 702 -16.64 -34.78 19.91
C MET A 702 -17.01 -36.07 19.21
N VAL A 703 -16.76 -37.21 19.86
CA VAL A 703 -17.30 -38.52 19.44
C VAL A 703 -17.85 -39.28 20.64
N LEU A 704 -18.94 -40.01 20.42
CA LEU A 704 -19.55 -40.90 21.41
C LEU A 704 -19.12 -42.34 21.14
N TYR A 705 -18.54 -42.97 22.15
CA TYR A 705 -18.23 -44.39 22.10
C TYR A 705 -18.28 -45.02 23.49
N ASN A 706 -18.92 -46.19 23.59
CA ASN A 706 -19.06 -46.96 24.83
C ASN A 706 -19.48 -46.11 26.05
N HIS A 707 -20.63 -45.45 25.96
CA HIS A 707 -21.21 -44.60 27.02
C HIS A 707 -20.30 -43.46 27.51
N SER A 708 -19.29 -43.08 26.72
CA SER A 708 -18.39 -41.98 27.02
C SER A 708 -18.29 -41.05 25.83
N ILE A 709 -18.19 -39.75 26.09
CA ILE A 709 -17.90 -38.74 25.07
C ILE A 709 -16.42 -38.38 25.16
N TYR A 710 -15.75 -38.43 24.01
CA TYR A 710 -14.37 -37.99 23.85
C TYR A 710 -14.39 -36.62 23.19
N VAL A 711 -13.79 -35.64 23.85
CA VAL A 711 -13.78 -34.23 23.43
C VAL A 711 -12.37 -33.82 23.09
N ALA A 712 -12.18 -33.20 21.93
CA ALA A 712 -10.94 -32.51 21.57
C ALA A 712 -10.85 -31.19 22.35
N GLU A 713 -9.77 -31.02 23.11
CA GLU A 713 -9.43 -29.76 23.79
C GLU A 713 -8.29 -29.07 23.04
N THR A 714 -8.65 -28.07 22.23
CA THR A 714 -7.78 -27.37 21.29
C THR A 714 -6.56 -26.75 21.99
N ASP A 715 -6.80 -26.03 23.09
CA ASP A 715 -5.77 -25.26 23.80
C ASP A 715 -4.80 -26.12 24.60
N ARG A 716 -5.22 -27.34 24.95
CA ARG A 716 -4.42 -28.30 25.70
C ARG A 716 -3.80 -29.39 24.84
N PHE A 717 -4.08 -29.41 23.54
CA PHE A 717 -3.56 -30.40 22.60
C PHE A 717 -3.84 -31.84 23.08
N ARG A 718 -5.08 -32.10 23.53
CA ARG A 718 -5.43 -33.37 24.16
C ARG A 718 -6.85 -33.79 23.83
N ILE A 719 -7.17 -35.05 24.11
CA ILE A 719 -8.53 -35.60 24.09
C ILE A 719 -8.91 -35.97 25.52
N THR A 720 -10.05 -35.47 25.98
CA THR A 720 -10.61 -35.77 27.29
C THR A 720 -11.81 -36.70 27.16
N ARG A 721 -11.85 -37.76 27.96
CA ARG A 721 -12.98 -38.68 28.08
C ARG A 721 -13.89 -38.20 29.20
N ILE A 722 -15.19 -38.16 28.91
CA ILE A 722 -16.26 -37.82 29.85
C ILE A 722 -17.18 -39.03 29.90
N ASP A 723 -17.28 -39.66 31.06
CA ASP A 723 -18.17 -40.79 31.29
C ASP A 723 -19.61 -40.29 31.49
N LEU A 724 -20.57 -40.79 30.71
CA LEU A 724 -21.94 -40.26 30.72
C LEU A 724 -22.76 -40.71 31.94
N ALA A 725 -22.34 -41.74 32.67
CA ALA A 725 -23.05 -42.21 33.85
C ALA A 725 -22.57 -41.49 35.11
N THR A 726 -21.27 -41.28 35.23
CA THR A 726 -20.62 -40.68 36.41
C THR A 726 -20.30 -39.20 36.25
N HIS A 727 -20.31 -38.69 35.02
CA HIS A 727 -19.80 -37.37 34.63
C HIS A 727 -18.31 -37.15 34.97
N GLU A 728 -17.57 -38.22 35.24
CA GLU A 728 -16.14 -38.15 35.53
C GLU A 728 -15.35 -37.80 34.27
N LYS A 729 -14.45 -36.82 34.40
CA LYS A 729 -13.53 -36.38 33.34
C LYS A 729 -12.16 -37.00 33.55
N SER A 730 -11.60 -37.60 32.51
CA SER A 730 -10.24 -38.13 32.52
C SER A 730 -9.50 -37.77 31.23
N VAL A 731 -8.22 -37.40 31.34
CA VAL A 731 -7.40 -37.18 30.15
C VAL A 731 -7.19 -38.51 29.45
N HIS A 732 -7.72 -38.62 28.23
CA HIS A 732 -7.68 -39.86 27.48
C HIS A 732 -6.39 -39.99 26.69
N ILE A 733 -6.07 -38.96 25.91
CA ILE A 733 -4.83 -38.81 25.13
C ILE A 733 -4.29 -37.41 25.42
N ASP A 734 -3.01 -37.30 25.74
CA ASP A 734 -2.36 -36.03 26.04
C ASP A 734 -1.23 -35.74 25.04
N ASN A 735 -0.79 -34.49 24.98
CA ASN A 735 0.41 -34.08 24.24
C ASN A 735 0.35 -34.38 22.73
N LEU A 736 -0.79 -34.14 22.09
CA LEU A 736 -0.95 -34.25 20.63
C LEU A 736 0.04 -33.31 19.91
N MET A 737 0.54 -33.79 18.77
CA MET A 737 1.52 -33.06 17.93
C MET A 737 0.91 -31.85 17.19
N CYS A 738 -0.42 -31.78 17.16
CA CYS A 738 -1.18 -30.80 16.40
C CYS A 738 -2.27 -30.16 17.27
N VAL A 739 -2.83 -29.05 16.79
CA VAL A 739 -4.01 -28.41 17.39
C VAL A 739 -5.25 -29.24 17.00
N PRO A 740 -5.87 -30.01 17.91
CA PRO A 740 -7.00 -30.87 17.55
C PRO A 740 -8.27 -30.03 17.30
N ASP A 741 -9.06 -30.44 16.31
CA ASP A 741 -10.29 -29.76 15.88
C ASP A 741 -11.48 -30.73 15.91
N ASN A 742 -12.05 -31.15 14.77
CA ASN A 742 -13.13 -32.14 14.75
C ASN A 742 -12.63 -33.58 14.83
N LEU A 743 -13.51 -34.44 15.39
CA LEU A 743 -13.30 -35.87 15.56
C LEU A 743 -14.33 -36.64 14.73
N SER A 744 -13.91 -37.66 13.98
CA SER A 744 -14.82 -38.56 13.26
C SER A 744 -14.49 -40.02 13.54
N VAL A 745 -15.52 -40.85 13.77
CA VAL A 745 -15.35 -42.27 14.11
C VAL A 745 -15.42 -43.12 12.86
N VAL A 746 -14.52 -44.11 12.75
CA VAL A 746 -14.60 -45.18 11.75
C VAL A 746 -14.32 -46.50 12.46
N LYS A 747 -15.11 -47.54 12.21
CA LYS A 747 -14.85 -48.86 12.79
C LYS A 747 -13.88 -49.64 11.89
N LYS A 748 -12.94 -50.38 12.46
CA LYS A 748 -12.12 -51.34 11.71
C LYS A 748 -12.02 -52.64 12.50
N ASN A 749 -12.54 -53.73 11.95
CA ASN A 749 -12.56 -55.04 12.63
C ASN A 749 -13.14 -54.95 14.07
N GLY A 750 -14.20 -54.14 14.27
CA GLY A 750 -14.81 -53.89 15.57
C GLY A 750 -14.09 -52.91 16.49
N LYS A 751 -12.87 -52.46 16.16
CA LYS A 751 -12.15 -51.42 16.91
C LYS A 751 -12.64 -50.02 16.53
N PRO A 752 -12.82 -49.10 17.51
CA PRO A 752 -13.15 -47.71 17.25
C PRO A 752 -11.90 -46.90 16.89
N LEU A 753 -11.68 -46.69 15.60
CA LEU A 753 -10.68 -45.74 15.14
C LEU A 753 -11.32 -44.34 15.09
N VAL A 754 -10.55 -43.33 15.46
CA VAL A 754 -10.97 -41.94 15.39
C VAL A 754 -9.97 -41.14 14.58
N TRP A 755 -10.49 -40.44 13.58
CA TRP A 755 -9.75 -39.39 12.89
C TRP A 755 -9.85 -38.09 13.67
N ILE A 756 -8.70 -37.45 13.83
CA ILE A 756 -8.53 -36.15 14.46
C ILE A 756 -8.11 -35.18 13.36
N GLY A 757 -8.98 -34.22 13.04
CA GLY A 757 -8.62 -33.08 12.22
C GLY A 757 -7.65 -32.19 12.99
N CYS A 758 -6.55 -31.79 12.34
CA CYS A 758 -5.58 -30.90 12.94
C CYS A 758 -5.61 -29.51 12.30
N ALA A 759 -6.01 -28.54 13.10
CA ALA A 759 -5.99 -27.11 12.78
C ALA A 759 -4.56 -26.53 12.80
N GLY A 760 -3.57 -27.26 12.29
CA GLY A 760 -2.16 -26.86 12.21
C GLY A 760 -1.26 -27.46 13.29
N PRO A 761 0.04 -27.15 13.23
CA PRO A 761 1.02 -27.69 14.18
C PRO A 761 0.85 -27.06 15.55
N ARG A 762 1.35 -27.75 16.57
CA ARG A 762 1.47 -27.19 17.91
C ARG A 762 2.25 -25.88 17.88
N ILE A 763 1.78 -24.88 18.65
CA ILE A 763 2.41 -23.57 18.78
C ILE A 763 3.24 -23.55 20.07
N PRO A 764 4.59 -23.63 20.02
CA PRO A 764 5.41 -23.80 21.22
C PRO A 764 5.31 -22.63 22.21
N THR A 765 5.09 -21.42 21.69
CA THR A 765 5.00 -20.18 22.49
C THR A 765 3.73 -20.09 23.34
N LEU A 766 2.66 -20.84 23.02
CA LEU A 766 1.42 -20.83 23.82
C LEU A 766 1.65 -21.34 25.24
N LYS A 767 2.49 -22.36 25.42
CA LYS A 767 2.82 -22.88 26.76
C LYS A 767 3.43 -21.79 27.65
N PHE A 768 4.31 -20.95 27.09
CA PHE A 768 4.89 -19.84 27.81
C PHE A 768 3.83 -18.82 28.24
N LEU A 769 2.92 -18.45 27.33
CA LEU A 769 1.86 -17.48 27.61
C LEU A 769 0.89 -17.98 28.69
N TYR A 770 0.54 -19.27 28.68
CA TYR A 770 -0.29 -19.90 29.72
C TYR A 770 0.37 -19.86 31.10
N THR A 771 1.70 -19.87 31.17
CA THR A 771 2.43 -19.77 32.43
C THR A 771 2.66 -18.33 32.89
N HIS A 772 2.34 -17.31 32.08
CA HIS A 772 2.56 -15.89 32.40
C HIS A 772 1.31 -15.03 32.14
N PRO A 773 0.26 -15.12 32.99
CA PRO A 773 -1.02 -14.45 32.77
C PRO A 773 -0.93 -12.92 32.62
N SER A 774 0.03 -12.28 33.29
CA SER A 774 0.24 -10.82 33.20
C SER A 774 0.65 -10.36 31.80
N ILE A 775 1.44 -11.18 31.08
CA ILE A 775 1.84 -10.91 29.69
C ILE A 775 0.65 -11.10 28.77
N THR A 776 -0.10 -12.20 28.95
CA THR A 776 -1.33 -12.50 28.21
C THR A 776 -2.34 -11.36 28.31
N ILE A 777 -2.55 -10.79 29.50
CA ILE A 777 -3.45 -9.65 29.74
C ILE A 777 -2.99 -8.38 29.01
N GLN A 778 -1.68 -8.15 28.86
CA GLN A 778 -1.20 -6.99 28.11
C GLN A 778 -1.31 -7.23 26.59
N LEU A 779 -1.01 -8.45 26.13
CA LEU A 779 -1.14 -8.82 24.72
C LEU A 779 -2.60 -8.80 24.26
N SER A 780 -3.55 -9.20 25.10
CA SER A 780 -4.98 -9.18 24.78
C SER A 780 -5.53 -7.77 24.50
N LYS A 781 -4.84 -6.70 24.96
CA LYS A 781 -5.19 -5.31 24.62
C LYS A 781 -4.87 -4.95 23.17
N PHE A 782 -4.04 -5.75 22.50
CA PHE A 782 -3.63 -5.56 21.11
C PHE A 782 -4.16 -6.70 20.22
N ASP A 783 -5.43 -7.06 20.40
CA ASP A 783 -6.11 -8.18 19.74
C ASP A 783 -5.81 -8.25 18.22
N TYR A 784 -5.98 -7.15 17.49
CA TYR A 784 -5.71 -7.12 16.05
C TYR A 784 -4.25 -7.51 15.70
N LEU A 785 -3.27 -6.95 16.41
CA LEU A 785 -1.85 -7.25 16.17
C LEU A 785 -1.52 -8.71 16.51
N VAL A 786 -2.07 -9.21 17.61
CA VAL A 786 -1.94 -10.61 18.01
C VAL A 786 -2.52 -11.53 16.93
N GLN A 787 -3.72 -11.25 16.42
CA GLN A 787 -4.33 -12.03 15.35
C GLN A 787 -3.45 -12.08 14.10
N GLN A 788 -2.83 -10.96 13.70
CA GLN A 788 -1.89 -10.92 12.58
C GLN A 788 -0.64 -11.77 12.85
N LEU A 789 -0.06 -11.67 14.05
CA LEU A 789 1.09 -12.49 14.44
C LEU A 789 0.78 -13.98 14.46
N PHE A 790 -0.40 -14.38 14.97
CA PHE A 790 -0.85 -15.78 14.94
C PHE A 790 -0.97 -16.30 13.51
N GLN A 791 -1.45 -15.48 12.55
CA GLN A 791 -1.50 -15.86 11.14
C GLN A 791 -0.10 -16.05 10.52
N ILE A 792 0.90 -15.28 10.95
CA ILE A 792 2.29 -15.40 10.47
C ILE A 792 2.98 -16.64 11.06
N VAL A 793 2.78 -16.89 12.37
CA VAL A 793 3.44 -17.99 13.09
C VAL A 793 2.81 -19.35 12.73
N ARG A 794 1.51 -19.39 12.41
CA ARG A 794 0.81 -20.62 12.05
C ARG A 794 1.19 -21.06 10.64
N LYS A 795 2.09 -22.03 10.53
CA LYS A 795 2.47 -22.65 9.25
C LYS A 795 1.23 -23.23 8.56
N LYS A 796 1.11 -23.03 7.25
CA LYS A 796 0.08 -23.64 6.40
C LYS A 796 0.50 -25.08 6.09
N ILE A 797 0.08 -26.03 6.91
CA ILE A 797 0.31 -27.47 6.71
C ILE A 797 -0.98 -28.21 6.98
N GLY A 798 -1.22 -29.30 6.24
CA GLY A 798 -2.36 -30.19 6.42
C GLY A 798 -1.95 -31.41 7.24
N ILE A 799 -2.65 -31.67 8.35
CA ILE A 799 -2.41 -32.85 9.19
C ILE A 799 -3.76 -33.47 9.57
N ALA A 800 -3.89 -34.79 9.49
CA ALA A 800 -4.97 -35.53 10.12
C ALA A 800 -4.42 -36.84 10.67
N ILE A 801 -4.87 -37.23 11.86
CA ILE A 801 -4.29 -38.34 12.63
C ILE A 801 -5.39 -39.35 12.94
N GLN A 802 -5.17 -40.63 12.62
CA GLN A 802 -6.05 -41.72 13.00
C GLN A 802 -5.49 -42.45 14.21
N MET A 803 -6.29 -42.58 15.26
CA MET A 803 -5.89 -43.24 16.50
C MET A 803 -6.90 -44.31 16.91
N ASP A 804 -6.44 -45.37 17.58
CA ASP A 804 -7.30 -46.30 18.29
C ASP A 804 -7.72 -45.67 19.63
N LEU A 805 -9.03 -45.62 19.92
CA LEU A 805 -9.49 -45.10 21.22
C LEU A 805 -9.06 -45.98 22.41
N PHE A 806 -8.69 -47.24 22.21
CA PHE A 806 -8.25 -48.12 23.29
C PHE A 806 -6.72 -48.19 23.43
N ASP A 807 -5.99 -48.27 22.32
CA ASP A 807 -4.53 -48.18 22.35
C ASP A 807 -4.08 -46.72 22.20
N LYS A 808 -4.02 -46.04 23.35
CA LYS A 808 -3.63 -44.63 23.49
C LYS A 808 -2.25 -44.29 22.90
N LYS A 809 -1.43 -45.30 22.57
CA LYS A 809 -0.08 -45.12 22.03
C LYS A 809 0.01 -45.52 20.56
N GLU A 810 -1.08 -45.92 19.91
CA GLU A 810 -1.05 -46.36 18.52
C GLU A 810 -1.73 -45.32 17.61
N VAL A 811 -0.93 -44.48 16.95
CA VAL A 811 -1.41 -43.79 15.74
C VAL A 811 -1.36 -44.80 14.60
N THR A 812 -2.53 -45.14 14.09
CA THR A 812 -2.70 -46.16 13.06
C THR A 812 -2.44 -45.61 11.66
N LYS A 813 -2.71 -44.31 11.45
CA LYS A 813 -2.48 -43.62 10.17
C LYS A 813 -2.28 -42.12 10.38
N VAL A 814 -1.41 -41.52 9.58
CA VAL A 814 -1.23 -40.05 9.50
C VAL A 814 -1.39 -39.63 8.05
N MET A 815 -2.17 -38.58 7.81
CA MET A 815 -2.22 -37.86 6.54
C MET A 815 -1.52 -36.52 6.69
N TYR A 816 -0.61 -36.21 5.77
CA TYR A 816 0.30 -35.07 5.92
C TYR A 816 0.61 -34.35 4.60
N ASP A 817 0.25 -33.06 4.50
CA ASP A 817 0.61 -32.15 3.40
C ASP A 817 1.63 -31.14 3.93
N ALA A 818 2.90 -31.44 3.67
CA ALA A 818 4.05 -30.63 4.07
C ALA A 818 4.09 -29.27 3.36
N THR A 819 3.58 -29.23 2.12
CA THR A 819 3.66 -28.06 1.25
C THR A 819 2.60 -27.02 1.60
N GLY A 820 1.46 -27.48 2.14
CA GLY A 820 0.29 -26.65 2.38
C GLY A 820 -0.34 -26.10 1.10
N ASN A 821 0.03 -26.62 -0.07
CA ASN A 821 -0.49 -26.16 -1.36
C ASN A 821 -1.86 -26.75 -1.68
N HIS A 822 -2.16 -27.95 -1.17
CA HIS A 822 -3.41 -28.66 -1.43
C HIS A 822 -4.35 -28.56 -0.24
N TYR A 823 -3.86 -28.91 0.96
CA TYR A 823 -4.61 -28.92 2.20
C TYR A 823 -3.81 -28.27 3.33
N TYR A 824 -4.46 -27.41 4.11
CA TYR A 824 -3.87 -26.83 5.31
C TYR A 824 -4.94 -26.57 6.36
N TRP A 825 -4.56 -26.70 7.63
CA TRP A 825 -5.46 -26.51 8.78
C TRP A 825 -6.74 -27.35 8.64
N ILE A 826 -6.57 -28.67 8.58
CA ILE A 826 -7.67 -29.61 8.38
C ILE A 826 -8.57 -29.57 9.62
N SER A 827 -9.83 -29.17 9.45
CA SER A 827 -10.81 -29.10 10.55
C SER A 827 -11.44 -30.47 10.80
N GLU A 828 -11.86 -31.17 9.74
CA GLU A 828 -12.43 -32.51 9.81
C GLU A 828 -11.90 -33.37 8.66
N LEU A 829 -11.77 -34.66 8.95
CA LEU A 829 -11.58 -35.67 7.93
C LEU A 829 -12.63 -36.76 8.12
N LEU A 830 -13.49 -36.98 7.12
CA LEU A 830 -14.58 -37.95 7.16
C LEU A 830 -14.35 -39.04 6.11
N GLU A 831 -14.43 -40.30 6.53
CA GLU A 831 -14.30 -41.46 5.66
C GLU A 831 -15.66 -41.79 5.03
N VAL A 832 -15.69 -41.91 3.70
CA VAL A 832 -16.90 -42.13 2.90
C VAL A 832 -16.67 -43.27 1.90
N GLN A 833 -17.77 -43.91 1.50
CA GLN A 833 -17.76 -45.03 0.57
C GLN A 833 -18.75 -44.80 -0.57
N LEU A 834 -18.59 -45.55 -1.65
CA LEU A 834 -19.51 -45.56 -2.77
C LEU A 834 -20.48 -46.74 -2.64
N VAL A 835 -21.78 -46.45 -2.68
CA VAL A 835 -22.86 -47.43 -2.61
C VAL A 835 -23.73 -47.36 -3.86
N ALA A 836 -24.47 -48.42 -4.16
CA ALA A 836 -25.39 -48.45 -5.28
C ALA A 836 -26.45 -47.34 -5.15
N SER A 837 -26.58 -46.51 -6.18
CA SER A 837 -27.58 -45.45 -6.23
C SER A 837 -28.98 -46.05 -6.39
N ARG A 838 -29.97 -45.42 -5.73
CA ARG A 838 -31.38 -45.80 -5.84
C ARG A 838 -32.02 -45.42 -7.18
N ARG A 839 -31.35 -44.62 -8.00
CA ARG A 839 -31.80 -44.22 -9.34
C ARG A 839 -30.91 -44.93 -10.36
N GLY A 840 -31.46 -45.97 -11.00
CA GLY A 840 -30.78 -46.64 -12.11
C GLY A 840 -30.85 -45.75 -13.35
N ASP A 841 -29.73 -45.10 -13.68
CA ASP A 841 -29.21 -44.87 -15.04
C ASP A 841 -28.02 -43.89 -15.01
N GLU A 842 -27.09 -44.08 -15.95
CA GLU A 842 -25.81 -43.39 -16.21
C GLU A 842 -24.78 -43.27 -15.05
N TRP A 843 -25.22 -43.03 -13.81
CA TRP A 843 -24.39 -42.87 -12.62
C TRP A 843 -24.81 -43.83 -11.49
N PRO A 844 -24.33 -45.09 -11.50
CA PRO A 844 -24.86 -46.15 -10.66
C PRO A 844 -24.40 -46.11 -9.20
N LEU A 845 -23.48 -45.20 -8.82
CA LEU A 845 -22.94 -45.10 -7.47
C LEU A 845 -23.23 -43.73 -6.84
N GLU A 846 -23.39 -43.69 -5.53
CA GLU A 846 -23.52 -42.46 -4.75
C GLU A 846 -22.70 -42.53 -3.44
N LEU A 847 -22.40 -41.37 -2.86
CA LEU A 847 -21.65 -41.29 -1.59
C LEU A 847 -22.50 -41.66 -0.37
N ALA A 848 -21.92 -42.41 0.55
CA ALA A 848 -22.42 -42.67 1.90
C ALA A 848 -21.27 -42.59 2.92
N GLU A 849 -21.59 -42.30 4.18
CA GLU A 849 -20.58 -42.40 5.27
C GLU A 849 -20.08 -43.86 5.38
N ALA A 850 -18.80 -44.06 5.62
CA ALA A 850 -18.21 -45.39 5.72
C ALA A 850 -18.50 -46.03 7.10
N GLU A 851 -19.12 -47.20 7.11
CA GLU A 851 -19.38 -47.94 8.36
C GLU A 851 -18.15 -48.72 8.84
N GLU A 852 -17.32 -49.20 7.91
CA GLU A 852 -16.06 -49.91 8.18
C GLU A 852 -14.89 -49.32 7.37
N SER A 853 -13.69 -49.34 7.95
CA SER A 853 -12.46 -48.90 7.30
C SER A 853 -11.92 -49.98 6.37
N HIS A 854 -12.13 -49.79 5.06
CA HIS A 854 -11.67 -50.66 3.98
C HIS A 854 -10.59 -49.99 3.13
N SER A 855 -9.89 -50.77 2.30
CA SER A 855 -8.82 -50.27 1.43
C SER A 855 -9.30 -49.37 0.28
N GLN A 856 -10.60 -49.32 -0.01
CA GLN A 856 -11.20 -48.53 -1.11
C GLN A 856 -12.07 -47.35 -0.62
N ASN A 857 -11.94 -46.92 0.64
CA ASN A 857 -12.69 -45.77 1.15
C ASN A 857 -12.10 -44.43 0.69
N TYR A 858 -12.97 -43.46 0.42
CA TYR A 858 -12.61 -42.10 0.09
C TYR A 858 -12.61 -41.20 1.32
N TYR A 859 -11.93 -40.06 1.24
CA TYR A 859 -11.89 -39.09 2.34
C TYR A 859 -12.44 -37.75 1.90
N LEU A 860 -13.39 -37.21 2.69
CA LEU A 860 -13.80 -35.82 2.65
C LEU A 860 -12.94 -35.02 3.63
N VAL A 861 -12.31 -33.95 3.15
CA VAL A 861 -11.42 -33.11 3.94
C VAL A 861 -11.99 -31.69 4.05
N GLY A 862 -12.13 -31.20 5.27
CA GLY A 862 -12.56 -29.84 5.60
C GLY A 862 -11.39 -29.02 6.12
N ASN A 863 -11.38 -27.71 5.85
CA ASN A 863 -10.30 -26.80 6.27
C ASN A 863 -10.85 -25.57 7.01
N VAL A 864 -10.05 -25.05 7.94
CA VAL A 864 -10.37 -23.87 8.76
C VAL A 864 -10.32 -22.56 7.96
N ASN A 865 -11.42 -21.78 8.02
CA ASN A 865 -11.61 -20.33 7.76
C ASN A 865 -11.03 -19.61 6.53
N TYR A 866 -10.13 -20.19 5.72
CA TYR A 866 -9.34 -19.40 4.77
C TYR A 866 -9.25 -20.04 3.38
N GLY A 867 -10.41 -20.28 2.75
CA GLY A 867 -10.49 -20.74 1.35
C GLY A 867 -10.44 -22.26 1.19
N ALA A 868 -11.28 -22.97 1.94
CA ALA A 868 -11.34 -24.43 1.91
C ALA A 868 -11.70 -24.99 0.51
N LYS A 869 -11.13 -26.17 0.22
CA LYS A 869 -11.43 -26.98 -0.96
C LYS A 869 -12.08 -28.27 -0.47
N LEU A 870 -13.30 -28.54 -0.92
CA LEU A 870 -13.87 -29.88 -0.80
C LEU A 870 -13.04 -30.81 -1.70
N ALA A 871 -12.41 -31.82 -1.13
CA ALA A 871 -11.76 -32.86 -1.91
C ALA A 871 -12.23 -34.23 -1.47
N LEU A 872 -12.44 -35.07 -2.48
CA LEU A 872 -12.63 -36.49 -2.32
C LEU A 872 -11.31 -37.17 -2.73
N ILE A 873 -10.67 -37.83 -1.77
CA ILE A 873 -9.34 -38.41 -1.95
C ILE A 873 -9.47 -39.92 -2.09
N SER A 874 -8.88 -40.50 -3.14
CA SER A 874 -8.86 -41.95 -3.37
C SER A 874 -7.64 -42.59 -2.66
N PRO A 875 -7.78 -43.78 -2.04
CA PRO A 875 -6.70 -44.42 -1.32
C PRO A 875 -5.66 -45.13 -2.21
N ILE A 876 -5.86 -45.16 -3.53
CA ILE A 876 -5.02 -45.92 -4.46
C ILE A 876 -3.76 -45.09 -4.79
N PRO A 877 -2.55 -45.61 -4.57
CA PRO A 877 -1.33 -44.98 -5.07
C PRO A 877 -1.35 -45.03 -6.60
N TYR A 878 -1.13 -43.88 -7.24
CA TYR A 878 -0.88 -43.81 -8.68
C TYR A 878 0.50 -44.40 -9.01
#